data_AF-A0A940DPW8-F1
#
_entry.id   AF-A0A940DPW8-F1
#
_cell.length_a   1.000
_cell.length_b   1.000
_cell.length_c   1.000
_cell.angle_alpha   90.00
_cell.angle_beta   90.00
_cell.angle_gamma   90.00
#
_symmetry.space_group_name_H-M   'P 1'
#
loop_
_entity.id
_entity.type
_entity.pdbx_description
1 polymer ?
#
loop_
_entity_poly.entity_id
_entity_poly.type
_entity_poly.pdbx_seq_one_letter_code
_entity_poly.pdbx_strand_id
1 'polypeptide(L)'
;MNHIGGWDTEATEYSFTGMPLKRIQHHSDTDSSFAETSTYSFDNMDRPLTVAHQLDEDEPVTVSDLSYDLLGRVASEKRNGNPELATAFSYNIRSWLKTSEGDILSMRFYHEDTREGALSNTQRFDGGISALDWSVRGGHAGGYNFSYDGFTRLTEAEYISTDPDGENFSTAYSYDANGNILSLTRYGTEGNPSRPVEALSMEYDGNRLSAVTDSGTARNRALRRKTARQSTSQEDFTYDANGNLTSDLTAGIASVSYNLLNLPQSFSIVTEDGSAETRYLYDADGRKLRVTATGSDGAISVTDYTANVVRTDGKVDRILFEGGYIHNGKYHFFFSDHLGSVRAVACEDGSVIQSSAYYPFGETFGDSPDTCPSSQPYKFNGKEDQSFASVPLLDYGARLLSTRTGRWTTMDPLAEKYYSISPYAYCGNNPVNLIDPDGMWIFIYYNNQSYKYENGKLYQYQTSGEKATSYIEITPEEGSFVEGIFNALNDLGNNTNTGKELLNYFSNNDKDAYIHPYSKIADNNETNKQENGLVLSGISAPIYMKDDLSGTAIPTENGIEESPLWLDLGHELSHRKDYITNGEKVNEPWITIGDEIFVKSEIQATHYENLMRQEAGLPLRTHYGTIKENDVVIGPYFPSRLIRKNGKSIVIPGVQYTPLKKRK
;
A
#
# COMPACT_ATOMS: atom_id res chain seq x y z
N MET A 1 -5.77 0.52 24.93
CA MET A 1 -4.69 1.25 25.62
C MET A 1 -3.64 1.55 24.57
N ASN A 2 -3.21 2.79 24.45
CA ASN A 2 -2.15 3.20 23.53
C ASN A 2 -0.76 3.10 24.20
N HIS A 3 0.31 3.22 23.42
CA HIS A 3 1.68 3.03 23.90
C HIS A 3 2.18 4.12 24.86
N ILE A 4 1.46 5.24 24.97
CA ILE A 4 1.71 6.31 25.95
C ILE A 4 0.94 6.11 27.27
N GLY A 5 0.17 5.02 27.41
CA GLY A 5 -0.49 4.62 28.66
C GLY A 5 -1.94 5.10 28.83
N GLY A 6 -2.49 5.83 27.86
CA GLY A 6 -3.90 6.21 27.78
C GLY A 6 -4.71 5.28 26.88
N TRP A 7 -5.80 5.80 26.31
CA TRP A 7 -6.74 5.04 25.48
C TRP A 7 -7.22 5.86 24.29
N ASP A 8 -7.28 5.20 23.13
CA ASP A 8 -8.05 5.64 21.98
C ASP A 8 -9.24 4.69 21.85
N THR A 9 -10.45 5.23 21.65
CA THR A 9 -11.67 4.45 21.43
C THR A 9 -12.50 5.08 20.33
N GLU A 10 -13.12 4.26 19.49
CA GLU A 10 -13.95 4.69 18.36
C GLU A 10 -15.36 4.13 18.49
N ALA A 11 -16.36 4.93 18.10
CA ALA A 11 -17.74 4.52 17.91
C ALA A 11 -18.27 5.08 16.59
N THR A 12 -18.86 4.21 15.75
CA THR A 12 -19.37 4.58 14.44
C THR A 12 -20.85 4.21 14.30
N GLU A 13 -21.65 5.19 13.91
CA GLU A 13 -23.07 5.07 13.54
C GLU A 13 -23.15 4.91 12.03
N TYR A 14 -23.98 3.98 11.56
CA TYR A 14 -24.08 3.61 10.15
C TYR A 14 -25.49 3.83 9.60
N SER A 15 -25.58 4.08 8.29
CA SER A 15 -26.82 4.08 7.52
C SER A 15 -27.40 2.67 7.41
N PHE A 16 -28.64 2.57 6.91
CA PHE A 16 -29.22 1.28 6.53
C PHE A 16 -28.39 0.53 5.46
N THR A 17 -27.69 1.27 4.59
CA THR A 17 -26.79 0.75 3.54
C THR A 17 -25.37 0.44 4.03
N GLY A 18 -25.09 0.63 5.33
CA GLY A 18 -23.77 0.36 5.93
C GLY A 18 -22.75 1.47 5.76
N MET A 19 -23.14 2.65 5.27
CA MET A 19 -22.25 3.82 5.14
C MET A 19 -22.10 4.51 6.50
N PRO A 20 -20.89 4.93 6.92
CA PRO A 20 -20.71 5.59 8.21
C PRO A 20 -21.35 6.99 8.18
N LEU A 21 -22.37 7.24 9.02
CA LEU A 21 -23.04 8.54 9.15
C LEU A 21 -22.36 9.45 10.18
N LYS A 22 -21.83 8.85 11.25
CA LYS A 22 -21.12 9.56 12.31
C LYS A 22 -20.03 8.67 12.90
N ARG A 23 -18.82 9.19 13.07
CA ARG A 23 -17.68 8.53 13.68
C ARG A 23 -17.17 9.42 14.81
N ILE A 24 -17.17 8.90 16.04
CA ILE A 24 -16.70 9.58 17.24
C ILE A 24 -15.44 8.87 17.70
N GLN A 25 -14.34 9.60 17.84
CA GLN A 25 -13.12 9.10 18.44
C GLN A 25 -12.86 9.85 19.75
N HIS A 26 -12.54 9.11 20.80
CA HIS A 26 -12.04 9.68 22.05
C HIS A 26 -10.56 9.35 22.19
N HIS A 27 -9.77 10.37 22.50
CA HIS A 27 -8.34 10.29 22.67
C HIS A 27 -7.99 10.63 24.11
N SER A 28 -7.11 9.83 24.72
CA SER A 28 -6.62 10.09 26.07
C SER A 28 -5.17 9.67 26.25
N ASP A 29 -4.48 10.40 27.12
CA ASP A 29 -3.19 10.05 27.71
C ASP A 29 -3.37 9.90 29.25
N THR A 30 -2.30 10.03 30.02
CA THR A 30 -2.35 9.89 31.49
C THR A 30 -3.01 11.06 32.20
N ASP A 31 -3.06 12.23 31.56
CA ASP A 31 -3.36 13.50 32.22
C ASP A 31 -4.50 14.28 31.54
N SER A 32 -4.85 13.94 30.29
CA SER A 32 -5.84 14.65 29.49
C SER A 32 -6.65 13.72 28.57
N SER A 33 -7.81 14.21 28.12
CA SER A 33 -8.64 13.57 27.11
C SER A 33 -9.44 14.59 26.32
N PHE A 34 -9.67 14.31 25.03
CA PHE A 34 -10.55 15.09 24.15
C PHE A 34 -11.29 14.13 23.19
N ALA A 35 -12.29 14.65 22.50
CA ALA A 35 -13.05 13.92 21.49
C ALA A 35 -13.02 14.61 20.14
N GLU A 36 -13.11 13.84 19.07
CA GLU A 36 -13.40 14.33 17.73
C GLU A 36 -14.62 13.60 17.17
N THR A 37 -15.41 14.30 16.37
CA THR A 37 -16.61 13.79 15.73
C THR A 37 -16.57 14.14 14.24
N SER A 38 -16.52 13.11 13.40
CA SER A 38 -16.75 13.24 11.96
C SER A 38 -18.20 12.86 11.64
N THR A 39 -18.91 13.69 10.87
CA THR A 39 -20.24 13.41 10.35
C THR A 39 -20.23 13.42 8.83
N TYR A 40 -20.92 12.45 8.23
CA TYR A 40 -20.91 12.21 6.80
C TYR A 40 -22.33 12.30 6.24
N SER A 41 -22.45 12.76 5.00
CA SER A 41 -23.68 12.61 4.21
C SER A 41 -23.37 11.97 2.87
N PHE A 42 -24.36 11.32 2.27
CA PHE A 42 -24.24 10.58 1.02
C PHE A 42 -25.42 10.91 0.10
N ASP A 43 -25.25 10.72 -1.20
CA ASP A 43 -26.36 10.78 -2.14
C ASP A 43 -27.13 9.45 -2.24
N ASN A 44 -28.14 9.40 -3.10
CA ASN A 44 -28.98 8.21 -3.31
C ASN A 44 -28.23 7.02 -3.97
N MET A 45 -26.93 7.13 -4.21
CA MET A 45 -26.03 6.09 -4.73
C MET A 45 -24.91 5.77 -3.73
N ASP A 46 -25.09 6.13 -2.46
CA ASP A 46 -24.12 5.97 -1.35
C ASP A 46 -22.75 6.65 -1.64
N ARG A 47 -22.71 7.67 -2.51
CA ARG A 47 -21.48 8.45 -2.76
C ARG A 47 -21.34 9.57 -1.73
N PRO A 48 -20.16 9.77 -1.10
CA PRO A 48 -19.97 10.82 -0.11
C PRO A 48 -20.28 12.21 -0.67
N LEU A 49 -21.16 12.97 -0.01
CA LEU A 49 -21.48 14.36 -0.33
C LEU A 49 -20.76 15.32 0.60
N THR A 50 -20.84 15.14 1.92
CA THR A 50 -20.16 16.04 2.86
C THR A 50 -19.45 15.28 3.97
N VAL A 51 -18.28 15.77 4.36
CA VAL A 51 -17.60 15.40 5.60
C VAL A 51 -17.46 16.67 6.43
N ALA A 52 -18.01 16.66 7.64
CA ALA A 52 -17.78 17.71 8.63
C ALA A 52 -17.10 17.12 9.87
N HIS A 53 -16.18 17.88 10.45
CA HIS A 53 -15.37 17.50 11.59
C HIS A 53 -15.61 18.48 12.74
N GLN A 54 -15.70 17.97 13.96
CA GLN A 54 -15.90 18.72 15.20
C GLN A 54 -14.87 18.26 16.22
N LEU A 55 -14.25 19.21 16.92
CA LEU A 55 -13.34 18.95 18.04
C LEU A 55 -14.05 19.34 19.34
N ASP A 56 -14.13 18.42 20.29
CA ASP A 56 -14.92 18.53 21.52
C ASP A 56 -16.32 19.12 21.28
N GLU A 57 -16.61 20.31 21.83
CA GLU A 57 -17.89 21.03 21.67
C GLU A 57 -17.77 22.28 20.77
N ASP A 58 -16.67 22.43 20.01
CA ASP A 58 -16.50 23.54 19.05
C ASP A 58 -17.51 23.45 17.88
N GLU A 59 -17.65 24.52 17.10
CA GLU A 59 -18.51 24.51 15.91
C GLU A 59 -17.97 23.53 14.84
N PRO A 60 -18.83 22.66 14.24
CA PRO A 60 -18.40 21.76 13.17
C PRO A 60 -17.89 22.48 11.92
N VAL A 61 -16.74 22.04 11.41
CA VAL A 61 -16.12 22.54 10.18
C VAL A 61 -16.34 21.53 9.06
N THR A 62 -16.98 21.95 7.96
CA THR A 62 -17.10 21.12 6.76
C THR A 62 -15.73 20.96 6.11
N VAL A 63 -15.07 19.83 6.31
CA VAL A 63 -13.72 19.58 5.76
C VAL A 63 -13.75 19.17 4.29
N SER A 64 -14.88 18.62 3.81
CA SER A 64 -15.12 18.34 2.39
C SER A 64 -16.62 18.45 2.05
N ASP A 65 -16.94 19.08 0.92
CA ASP A 65 -18.29 19.20 0.30
C ASP A 65 -18.14 18.89 -1.20
N LEU A 66 -18.53 17.68 -1.59
CA LEU A 66 -18.33 17.04 -2.87
C LEU A 66 -19.58 17.11 -3.75
N SER A 67 -19.33 17.23 -5.05
CA SER A 67 -20.35 17.20 -6.10
C SER A 67 -19.89 16.30 -7.24
N TYR A 68 -20.85 15.69 -7.96
CA TYR A 68 -20.58 14.69 -8.99
C TYR A 68 -21.21 15.09 -10.34
N ASP A 69 -20.49 14.84 -11.43
CA ASP A 69 -21.00 14.92 -12.81
C ASP A 69 -21.91 13.72 -13.16
N LEU A 70 -22.41 13.70 -14.40
CA LEU A 70 -23.37 12.70 -14.88
C LEU A 70 -22.79 11.28 -15.03
N LEU A 71 -21.46 11.12 -15.10
CA LEU A 71 -20.76 9.83 -15.07
C LEU A 71 -20.29 9.47 -13.66
N GLY A 72 -20.24 10.46 -12.76
CA GLY A 72 -20.36 10.26 -11.33
C GLY A 72 -19.10 10.07 -10.48
N ARG A 73 -17.98 10.77 -10.72
CA ARG A 73 -17.80 12.05 -11.44
C ARG A 73 -17.39 13.20 -10.53
N VAL A 74 -16.53 13.04 -9.51
CA VAL A 74 -16.13 14.15 -8.59
C VAL A 74 -15.78 15.39 -9.41
N ALA A 75 -16.64 16.41 -9.35
CA ALA A 75 -16.69 17.56 -10.26
C ALA A 75 -16.32 18.86 -9.55
N SER A 76 -16.62 18.96 -8.26
CA SER A 76 -15.96 19.93 -7.39
C SER A 76 -15.96 19.44 -5.94
N GLU A 77 -14.96 19.90 -5.20
CA GLU A 77 -14.82 19.79 -3.77
C GLU A 77 -14.72 21.20 -3.17
N LYS A 78 -15.43 21.47 -2.08
CA LYS A 78 -15.36 22.72 -1.32
C LYS A 78 -15.02 22.44 0.13
N ARG A 79 -14.44 23.43 0.81
CA ARG A 79 -13.98 23.29 2.20
C ARG A 79 -14.40 24.52 2.99
N ASN A 80 -14.95 24.29 4.18
CA ASN A 80 -15.41 25.29 5.15
C ASN A 80 -16.36 26.38 4.58
N GLY A 81 -17.10 26.08 3.50
CA GLY A 81 -17.92 27.07 2.78
C GLY A 81 -17.16 28.25 2.15
N ASN A 82 -15.82 28.24 2.22
CA ASN A 82 -14.98 29.31 1.68
C ASN A 82 -14.77 29.06 0.17
N PRO A 83 -15.18 29.98 -0.72
CA PRO A 83 -15.04 29.79 -2.16
C PRO A 83 -13.58 29.69 -2.60
N GLU A 84 -12.64 30.31 -1.87
CA GLU A 84 -11.21 30.25 -2.20
C GLU A 84 -10.61 28.85 -1.95
N LEU A 85 -11.22 28.05 -1.07
CA LEU A 85 -10.78 26.68 -0.77
C LEU A 85 -11.43 25.62 -1.69
N ALA A 86 -12.19 26.06 -2.70
CA ALA A 86 -12.84 25.18 -3.67
C ALA A 86 -11.86 24.67 -4.72
N THR A 87 -12.14 23.49 -5.26
CA THR A 87 -11.42 22.87 -6.38
C THR A 87 -12.44 22.23 -7.32
N ALA A 88 -12.39 22.57 -8.60
CA ALA A 88 -13.22 22.01 -9.65
C ALA A 88 -12.40 21.04 -10.51
N PHE A 89 -13.00 19.92 -10.90
CA PHE A 89 -12.32 18.86 -11.64
C PHE A 89 -12.97 18.65 -13.01
N SER A 90 -12.14 18.44 -14.03
CA SER A 90 -12.61 18.07 -15.37
C SER A 90 -11.86 16.85 -15.89
N TYR A 91 -12.50 16.08 -16.78
CA TYR A 91 -12.00 14.81 -17.28
C TYR A 91 -12.19 14.69 -18.79
N ASN A 92 -11.38 13.85 -19.45
CA ASN A 92 -11.61 13.49 -20.85
C ASN A 92 -12.74 12.46 -21.00
N ILE A 93 -13.01 12.04 -22.24
CA ILE A 93 -14.02 11.02 -22.56
C ILE A 93 -13.66 9.61 -22.10
N ARG A 94 -12.43 9.39 -21.61
CA ARG A 94 -11.93 8.14 -21.01
C ARG A 94 -11.84 8.23 -19.49
N SER A 95 -12.36 9.31 -18.90
CA SER A 95 -12.31 9.64 -17.47
C SER A 95 -10.91 9.87 -16.88
N TRP A 96 -9.91 10.17 -17.71
CA TRP A 96 -8.63 10.68 -17.22
C TRP A 96 -8.78 12.14 -16.79
N LEU A 97 -8.22 12.49 -15.65
CA LEU A 97 -8.26 13.84 -15.10
C LEU A 97 -7.55 14.81 -16.07
N LYS A 98 -8.22 15.90 -16.43
CA LYS A 98 -7.67 16.96 -17.28
C LYS A 98 -7.31 18.20 -16.50
N THR A 99 -8.16 18.62 -15.56
CA THR A 99 -7.89 19.79 -14.73
C THR A 99 -8.36 19.60 -13.30
N SER A 100 -7.67 20.26 -12.38
CA SER A 100 -8.01 20.44 -10.97
C SER A 100 -7.81 21.92 -10.67
N GLU A 101 -8.84 22.73 -10.88
CA GLU A 101 -8.80 24.19 -10.88
C GLU A 101 -9.38 24.76 -9.57
N GLY A 102 -8.59 25.52 -8.82
CA GLY A 102 -9.03 26.25 -7.63
C GLY A 102 -8.16 27.48 -7.38
N ASP A 103 -8.58 28.33 -6.44
CA ASP A 103 -7.84 29.57 -6.12
C ASP A 103 -6.54 29.29 -5.36
N ILE A 104 -6.45 28.22 -4.56
CA ILE A 104 -5.21 27.83 -3.85
C ILE A 104 -4.21 27.13 -4.78
N LEU A 105 -4.69 26.13 -5.52
CA LEU A 105 -3.93 25.26 -6.40
C LEU A 105 -4.74 25.05 -7.68
N SER A 106 -4.12 25.31 -8.82
CA SER A 106 -4.66 24.98 -10.13
C SER A 106 -3.69 24.08 -10.88
N MET A 107 -4.19 23.01 -11.50
CA MET A 107 -3.40 22.02 -12.23
C MET A 107 -4.08 21.59 -13.52
N ARG A 108 -3.28 21.34 -14.57
CA ARG A 108 -3.74 20.80 -15.85
C ARG A 108 -2.85 19.66 -16.34
N PHE A 109 -3.49 18.55 -16.65
CA PHE A 109 -2.88 17.30 -17.10
C PHE A 109 -3.13 17.10 -18.59
N TYR A 110 -2.10 16.70 -19.32
CA TYR A 110 -2.17 16.44 -20.75
C TYR A 110 -1.91 14.95 -21.01
N HIS A 111 -2.83 14.27 -21.68
CA HIS A 111 -2.69 12.88 -22.09
C HIS A 111 -2.66 12.81 -23.63
N GLU A 112 -3.82 12.65 -24.27
CA GLU A 112 -3.97 12.66 -25.72
C GLU A 112 -3.92 14.06 -26.34
N ASP A 113 -4.01 15.11 -25.54
CA ASP A 113 -4.06 16.50 -25.99
C ASP A 113 -2.68 17.11 -26.23
N THR A 114 -2.55 17.95 -27.24
CA THR A 114 -1.38 18.82 -27.41
C THR A 114 -1.42 19.99 -26.43
N ARG A 115 -0.30 20.27 -25.78
CA ARG A 115 -0.05 21.46 -24.97
C ARG A 115 0.30 22.64 -25.86
N GLU A 116 -0.43 23.74 -25.70
CA GLU A 116 -0.15 24.99 -26.40
C GLU A 116 1.06 25.69 -25.75
N GLY A 117 2.08 26.04 -26.54
CA GLY A 117 3.28 26.69 -26.02
C GLY A 117 4.52 26.51 -26.90
N ALA A 118 5.68 26.87 -26.35
CA ALA A 118 6.97 26.81 -27.05
C ALA A 118 7.56 25.38 -27.15
N LEU A 119 7.14 24.46 -26.26
CA LEU A 119 7.58 23.07 -26.20
C LEU A 119 6.35 22.16 -26.21
N SER A 120 6.16 21.41 -27.30
CA SER A 120 5.05 20.46 -27.46
C SER A 120 5.34 19.13 -26.76
N ASN A 121 4.42 18.69 -25.90
CA ASN A 121 4.40 17.34 -25.33
C ASN A 121 4.23 16.24 -26.39
N THR A 122 4.73 15.04 -26.09
CA THR A 122 4.43 13.84 -26.90
C THR A 122 3.13 13.21 -26.41
N GLN A 123 2.04 13.38 -27.18
CA GLN A 123 0.71 12.88 -26.85
C GLN A 123 0.71 11.38 -26.52
N ARG A 124 -0.01 11.01 -25.45
CA ARG A 124 -0.15 9.63 -24.97
C ARG A 124 -1.61 9.17 -25.00
N PHE A 125 -1.86 8.06 -25.68
CA PHE A 125 -3.19 7.47 -25.88
C PHE A 125 -3.44 6.25 -25.01
N ASP A 126 -2.54 5.93 -24.09
CA ASP A 126 -2.55 4.79 -23.17
C ASP A 126 -2.89 5.16 -21.72
N GLY A 127 -3.07 6.45 -21.43
CA GLY A 127 -3.42 6.98 -20.10
C GLY A 127 -2.26 7.66 -19.39
N GLY A 128 -1.02 7.51 -19.86
CA GLY A 128 0.12 8.21 -19.28
C GLY A 128 0.01 9.74 -19.44
N ILE A 129 0.41 10.49 -18.41
CA ILE A 129 0.52 11.94 -18.44
C ILE A 129 1.74 12.34 -19.25
N SER A 130 1.51 13.05 -20.35
CA SER A 130 2.53 13.56 -21.26
C SER A 130 3.04 14.96 -20.90
N ALA A 131 2.24 15.75 -20.19
CA ALA A 131 2.65 17.02 -19.60
C ALA A 131 1.75 17.41 -18.43
N LEU A 132 2.27 18.26 -17.56
CA LEU A 132 1.61 18.81 -16.38
C LEU A 132 1.91 20.30 -16.27
N ASP A 133 0.89 21.12 -16.04
CA ASP A 133 1.02 22.51 -15.61
C ASP A 133 0.41 22.69 -14.22
N TRP A 134 1.02 23.56 -13.38
CA TRP A 134 0.46 23.92 -12.08
C TRP A 134 0.77 25.37 -11.68
N SER A 135 -0.08 25.92 -10.81
CA SER A 135 0.18 27.16 -10.08
C SER A 135 -0.35 27.10 -8.65
N VAL A 136 0.38 27.68 -7.71
CA VAL A 136 -0.01 27.85 -6.31
C VAL A 136 -0.15 29.34 -5.99
N ARG A 137 -1.22 29.73 -5.29
CA ARG A 137 -1.45 31.12 -4.90
C ARG A 137 -0.37 31.67 -3.98
N GLY A 138 0.34 32.70 -4.45
CA GLY A 138 1.47 33.29 -3.73
C GLY A 138 2.68 32.34 -3.61
N GLY A 139 2.67 31.21 -4.32
CA GLY A 139 3.69 30.18 -4.29
C GLY A 139 4.24 29.87 -5.68
N HIS A 140 4.79 28.67 -5.83
CA HIS A 140 5.46 28.26 -7.07
C HIS A 140 4.49 27.90 -8.20
N ALA A 141 4.83 28.29 -9.43
CA ALA A 141 4.11 27.90 -10.65
C ALA A 141 5.12 27.37 -11.68
N GLY A 142 4.70 26.40 -12.48
CA GLY A 142 5.57 25.78 -13.48
C GLY A 142 4.87 24.68 -14.26
N GLY A 143 5.64 24.00 -15.11
CA GLY A 143 5.14 22.83 -15.83
C GLY A 143 6.24 21.85 -16.20
N TYR A 144 5.84 20.66 -16.61
CA TYR A 144 6.70 19.61 -17.14
C TYR A 144 6.15 19.04 -18.44
N ASN A 145 7.02 18.75 -19.39
CA ASN A 145 6.78 17.77 -20.45
C ASN A 145 7.49 16.47 -20.07
N PHE A 146 6.81 15.32 -20.18
CA PHE A 146 7.34 14.02 -19.76
C PHE A 146 7.64 13.10 -20.95
N SER A 147 8.84 12.53 -20.96
CA SER A 147 9.27 11.49 -21.90
C SER A 147 9.41 10.15 -21.20
N TYR A 148 9.08 9.07 -21.89
CA TYR A 148 9.14 7.71 -21.36
C TYR A 148 9.75 6.75 -22.38
N ASP A 149 10.37 5.68 -21.90
CA ASP A 149 10.83 4.58 -22.77
C ASP A 149 9.70 3.61 -23.16
N GLY A 150 10.05 2.56 -23.91
CA GLY A 150 9.12 1.52 -24.35
C GLY A 150 8.55 0.64 -23.23
N PHE A 151 9.10 0.73 -22.01
CA PHE A 151 8.57 0.08 -20.80
C PHE A 151 7.79 1.06 -19.92
N THR A 152 7.48 2.27 -20.42
CA THR A 152 6.82 3.37 -19.70
C THR A 152 7.61 3.92 -18.51
N ARG A 153 8.92 3.67 -18.43
CA ARG A 153 9.80 4.26 -17.42
C ARG A 153 10.10 5.71 -17.80
N LEU A 154 10.04 6.62 -16.83
CA LEU A 154 10.26 8.06 -17.06
C LEU A 154 11.73 8.30 -17.46
N THR A 155 11.98 8.77 -18.69
CA THR A 155 13.34 9.09 -19.15
C THR A 155 13.68 10.57 -18.99
N GLU A 156 12.68 11.45 -19.01
CA GLU A 156 12.88 12.89 -18.91
C GLU A 156 11.63 13.58 -18.35
N ALA A 157 11.85 14.63 -17.55
CA ALA A 157 10.85 15.64 -17.27
C ALA A 157 11.47 17.01 -17.60
N GLU A 158 11.14 17.56 -18.77
CA GLU A 158 11.60 18.86 -19.23
C GLU A 158 10.77 19.95 -18.54
N TYR A 159 11.41 20.77 -17.70
CA TYR A 159 10.75 21.82 -16.94
C TYR A 159 10.51 23.05 -17.79
N ILE A 160 9.29 23.59 -17.74
CA ILE A 160 8.93 24.86 -18.34
C ILE A 160 8.79 25.91 -17.25
N SER A 161 9.71 26.88 -17.28
CA SER A 161 9.65 28.09 -16.46
C SER A 161 8.75 29.15 -17.09
N THR A 162 7.96 29.84 -16.26
CA THR A 162 7.34 31.12 -16.62
C THR A 162 8.25 32.32 -16.32
N ASP A 163 9.36 32.11 -15.59
CA ASP A 163 10.41 33.11 -15.33
C ASP A 163 11.49 33.03 -16.43
N PRO A 164 11.73 34.11 -17.20
CA PRO A 164 12.78 34.15 -18.22
C PRO A 164 14.23 34.10 -17.70
N ASP A 165 14.48 34.39 -16.42
CA ASP A 165 15.80 34.81 -15.93
C ASP A 165 16.59 33.77 -15.10
N GLY A 166 16.14 32.51 -14.92
CA GLY A 166 17.08 31.49 -14.41
C GLY A 166 16.58 30.12 -13.93
N GLU A 167 15.28 29.89 -13.76
CA GLU A 167 14.82 28.62 -13.16
C GLU A 167 14.70 27.48 -14.17
N ASN A 168 15.39 26.37 -13.90
CA ASN A 168 15.25 25.13 -14.66
C ASN A 168 15.23 23.96 -13.67
N PHE A 169 14.11 23.24 -13.54
CA PHE A 169 14.01 22.04 -12.68
C PHE A 169 13.94 20.73 -13.50
N SER A 170 14.45 20.76 -14.73
CA SER A 170 14.43 19.59 -15.62
C SER A 170 15.16 18.41 -15.00
N THR A 171 14.71 17.19 -15.32
CA THR A 171 15.38 15.95 -14.91
C THR A 171 15.49 14.96 -16.05
N ALA A 172 16.58 14.18 -16.07
CA ALA A 172 16.82 13.14 -17.06
C ALA A 172 17.37 11.87 -16.39
N TYR A 173 16.90 10.72 -16.86
CA TYR A 173 17.12 9.41 -16.26
C TYR A 173 17.62 8.41 -17.32
N SER A 174 18.53 7.52 -16.92
CA SER A 174 18.83 6.31 -17.70
C SER A 174 18.76 5.07 -16.82
N TYR A 175 18.51 3.91 -17.41
CA TYR A 175 18.22 2.67 -16.71
C TYR A 175 19.02 1.50 -17.27
N ASP A 176 19.32 0.52 -16.42
CA ASP A 176 19.73 -0.81 -16.88
C ASP A 176 18.51 -1.65 -17.32
N ALA A 177 18.75 -2.93 -17.65
CA ALA A 177 17.73 -3.88 -18.06
C ALA A 177 16.73 -4.24 -16.93
N ASN A 178 17.15 -4.13 -15.66
CA ASN A 178 16.31 -4.38 -14.48
C ASN A 178 15.61 -3.10 -13.99
N GLY A 179 15.86 -1.94 -14.60
CA GLY A 179 15.31 -0.67 -14.13
C GLY A 179 16.03 -0.08 -12.91
N ASN A 180 17.30 -0.42 -12.64
CA ASN A 180 18.13 0.41 -11.78
C ASN A 180 18.45 1.72 -12.51
N ILE A 181 18.25 2.87 -11.87
CA ILE A 181 18.64 4.19 -12.43
C ILE A 181 20.17 4.27 -12.49
N LEU A 182 20.76 4.30 -13.69
CA LEU A 182 22.20 4.39 -13.91
C LEU A 182 22.71 5.85 -13.89
N SER A 183 21.88 6.80 -14.31
CA SER A 183 22.19 8.22 -14.25
C SER A 183 20.96 9.04 -13.89
N LEU A 184 21.14 10.07 -13.08
CA LEU A 184 20.12 11.05 -12.72
C LEU A 184 20.69 12.46 -12.77
N THR A 185 20.21 13.25 -13.72
CA THR A 185 20.54 14.68 -13.86
C THR A 185 19.39 15.51 -13.30
N ARG A 186 19.69 16.50 -12.44
CA ARG A 186 18.73 17.53 -11.98
C ARG A 186 19.28 18.93 -12.22
N TYR A 187 18.44 19.82 -12.74
CA TYR A 187 18.72 21.26 -12.83
C TYR A 187 18.11 22.00 -11.62
N GLY A 188 18.50 23.26 -11.37
CA GLY A 188 17.91 24.11 -10.34
C GLY A 188 18.11 25.60 -10.61
N THR A 189 18.03 26.44 -9.57
CA THR A 189 17.93 27.91 -9.70
C THR A 189 19.25 28.69 -9.61
N GLU A 190 20.32 28.11 -9.05
CA GLU A 190 21.60 28.81 -8.80
C GLU A 190 22.72 28.38 -9.78
N GLY A 191 22.56 28.71 -11.06
CA GLY A 191 23.60 28.44 -12.04
C GLY A 191 23.28 28.99 -13.43
N ASN A 192 24.17 28.73 -14.39
CA ASN A 192 23.78 28.80 -15.79
C ASN A 192 22.67 27.73 -16.01
N PRO A 193 21.45 28.08 -16.45
CA PRO A 193 20.35 27.11 -16.60
C PRO A 193 20.64 25.99 -17.62
N SER A 194 21.72 26.11 -18.39
CA SER A 194 22.30 25.05 -19.22
C SER A 194 23.20 24.05 -18.46
N ARG A 195 23.33 24.13 -17.13
CA ARG A 195 24.15 23.22 -16.31
C ARG A 195 23.35 22.59 -15.16
N PRO A 196 23.54 21.29 -14.89
CA PRO A 196 22.89 20.63 -13.78
C PRO A 196 23.52 20.95 -12.43
N VAL A 197 22.67 20.87 -11.41
CA VAL A 197 23.01 20.96 -9.97
C VAL A 197 23.51 19.61 -9.47
N GLU A 198 22.78 18.53 -9.76
CA GLU A 198 23.22 17.16 -9.52
C GLU A 198 23.33 16.45 -10.88
N ALA A 199 24.45 15.77 -11.10
CA ALA A 199 24.65 14.89 -12.25
C ALA A 199 25.20 13.57 -11.72
N LEU A 200 24.28 12.77 -11.16
CA LEU A 200 24.53 11.52 -10.47
C LEU A 200 24.79 10.41 -11.48
N SER A 201 25.87 9.67 -11.30
CA SER A 201 26.08 8.35 -11.91
C SER A 201 26.11 7.30 -10.80
N MET A 202 25.36 6.22 -11.00
CA MET A 202 25.07 5.21 -9.98
C MET A 202 25.59 3.85 -10.42
N GLU A 203 26.39 3.22 -9.56
CA GLU A 203 26.95 1.88 -9.77
C GLU A 203 26.25 0.86 -8.86
N TYR A 204 26.18 -0.40 -9.29
CA TYR A 204 25.40 -1.44 -8.63
C TYR A 204 26.16 -2.76 -8.45
N ASP A 205 26.01 -3.37 -7.27
CA ASP A 205 26.28 -4.79 -7.05
C ASP A 205 24.96 -5.57 -7.15
N GLY A 206 24.74 -6.18 -8.32
CA GLY A 206 23.44 -6.71 -8.70
C GLY A 206 22.40 -5.60 -8.80
N ASN A 207 21.47 -5.55 -7.85
CA ASN A 207 20.47 -4.48 -7.74
C ASN A 207 20.75 -3.52 -6.55
N ARG A 208 21.81 -3.74 -5.76
CA ARG A 208 22.17 -2.89 -4.60
C ARG A 208 23.04 -1.73 -5.05
N LEU A 209 22.69 -0.51 -4.64
CA LEU A 209 23.45 0.70 -4.99
C LEU A 209 24.80 0.67 -4.27
N SER A 210 25.91 0.69 -4.99
CA SER A 210 27.26 0.56 -4.42
C SER A 210 28.07 1.85 -4.45
N ALA A 211 27.76 2.77 -5.37
CA ALA A 211 28.37 4.11 -5.41
C ALA A 211 27.44 5.12 -6.10
N VAL A 212 27.56 6.40 -5.71
CA VAL A 212 26.89 7.54 -6.35
C VAL A 212 27.91 8.65 -6.56
N THR A 213 28.43 8.80 -7.78
CA THR A 213 29.31 9.94 -8.10
C THR A 213 28.48 11.12 -8.58
N ASP A 214 28.73 12.31 -8.05
CA ASP A 214 28.05 13.54 -8.46
C ASP A 214 29.02 14.49 -9.15
N SER A 215 28.78 14.69 -10.45
CA SER A 215 29.52 15.59 -11.32
C SER A 215 28.82 16.94 -11.53
N GLY A 216 27.74 17.21 -10.79
CA GLY A 216 27.04 18.48 -10.76
C GLY A 216 27.98 19.65 -10.44
N THR A 217 27.77 20.80 -11.08
CA THR A 217 28.70 21.94 -10.98
C THR A 217 28.04 23.24 -10.52
N ALA A 218 26.71 23.28 -10.44
CA ALA A 218 25.97 24.39 -9.85
C ALA A 218 25.74 24.12 -8.35
N ARG A 219 25.92 25.15 -7.51
CA ARG A 219 25.40 25.11 -6.13
C ARG A 219 23.88 25.28 -6.20
N ASN A 220 23.15 24.77 -5.21
CA ASN A 220 21.70 24.99 -5.17
C ASN A 220 21.21 25.12 -3.73
N ARG A 221 20.72 26.31 -3.38
CA ARG A 221 19.96 26.54 -2.15
C ARG A 221 18.71 25.66 -2.01
N ALA A 222 18.04 25.29 -3.11
CA ALA A 222 16.75 24.59 -3.06
C ALA A 222 16.86 23.13 -2.57
N LEU A 223 17.95 22.42 -2.88
CA LEU A 223 18.11 21.02 -2.45
C LEU A 223 18.48 20.85 -0.96
N ARG A 224 18.73 21.94 -0.23
CA ARG A 224 18.90 22.03 1.24
C ARG A 224 19.80 21.02 1.99
N ARG A 225 20.51 20.10 1.31
CA ARG A 225 21.36 19.09 1.98
C ARG A 225 22.64 19.74 2.52
N LYS A 226 22.65 20.05 3.83
CA LYS A 226 23.82 20.49 4.61
C LYS A 226 24.82 19.35 4.91
N THR A 227 24.72 18.23 4.21
CA THR A 227 25.44 16.96 4.49
C THR A 227 25.40 16.13 3.20
N ALA A 228 26.38 15.30 2.82
CA ALA A 228 27.74 15.15 3.30
C ALA A 228 28.61 14.63 2.12
N ARG A 229 29.95 14.79 2.20
CA ARG A 229 31.01 14.10 1.43
C ARG A 229 30.71 13.75 -0.04
N GLN A 230 31.40 14.39 -0.98
CA GLN A 230 31.47 13.94 -2.38
C GLN A 230 32.05 12.51 -2.42
N SER A 231 31.25 11.54 -2.87
CA SER A 231 31.63 10.12 -2.91
C SER A 231 32.81 9.89 -3.85
N THR A 232 33.70 8.98 -3.44
CA THR A 232 34.90 8.60 -4.22
C THR A 232 35.20 7.10 -4.18
N SER A 233 34.33 6.27 -3.58
CA SER A 233 34.63 4.84 -3.33
C SER A 233 33.37 4.01 -3.05
N GLN A 234 33.43 2.70 -3.36
CA GLN A 234 32.39 1.69 -3.10
C GLN A 234 32.05 1.45 -1.60
N GLU A 235 32.73 2.10 -0.67
CA GLU A 235 32.52 1.95 0.79
C GLU A 235 31.38 2.85 1.32
N ASP A 236 30.80 3.74 0.50
CA ASP A 236 29.80 4.70 0.96
C ASP A 236 28.40 4.10 1.13
N PHE A 237 28.12 2.95 0.49
CA PHE A 237 26.85 2.21 0.60
C PHE A 237 27.07 0.80 1.13
N THR A 238 26.38 0.44 2.21
CA THR A 238 26.45 -0.92 2.80
C THR A 238 25.06 -1.50 3.02
N TYR A 239 24.97 -2.83 3.07
CA TYR A 239 23.73 -3.56 3.28
C TYR A 239 23.92 -4.72 4.25
N ASP A 240 22.86 -5.09 4.95
CA ASP A 240 22.81 -6.34 5.71
C ASP A 240 22.56 -7.57 4.80
N ALA A 241 22.47 -8.76 5.41
CA ALA A 241 22.22 -10.01 4.71
C ALA A 241 20.79 -10.13 4.11
N ASN A 242 19.85 -9.32 4.56
CA ASN A 242 18.48 -9.26 4.04
C ASN A 242 18.34 -8.24 2.90
N GLY A 243 19.40 -7.48 2.59
CA GLY A 243 19.38 -6.44 1.57
C GLY A 243 18.83 -5.09 2.06
N ASN A 244 18.81 -4.85 3.37
CA ASN A 244 18.46 -3.56 3.94
C ASN A 244 19.69 -2.63 3.95
N LEU A 245 19.54 -1.36 3.57
CA LEU A 245 20.61 -0.36 3.53
C LEU A 245 21.13 -0.03 4.94
N THR A 246 22.33 -0.49 5.28
CA THR A 246 22.96 -0.20 6.58
C THR A 246 23.78 1.09 6.60
N SER A 247 24.13 1.69 5.45
CA SER A 247 24.70 3.05 5.36
C SER A 247 24.51 3.68 3.99
N ASP A 248 24.33 5.00 3.94
CA ASP A 248 24.51 5.86 2.76
C ASP A 248 25.26 7.12 3.22
N LEU A 249 26.60 7.08 3.14
CA LEU A 249 27.45 8.19 3.57
C LEU A 249 27.28 9.44 2.71
N THR A 250 26.69 9.32 1.51
CA THR A 250 26.44 10.44 0.59
C THR A 250 25.21 11.24 1.00
N ALA A 251 24.27 10.62 1.71
CA ALA A 251 23.13 11.26 2.38
C ALA A 251 23.41 11.56 3.88
N GLY A 252 24.64 11.33 4.35
CA GLY A 252 25.00 11.47 5.76
C GLY A 252 24.52 10.33 6.66
N ILE A 253 23.91 9.28 6.12
CA ILE A 253 23.43 8.11 6.87
C ILE A 253 24.63 7.21 7.21
N ALA A 254 25.19 7.41 8.40
CA ALA A 254 26.39 6.70 8.86
C ALA A 254 26.09 5.25 9.27
N SER A 255 24.92 4.98 9.86
CA SER A 255 24.47 3.62 10.15
C SER A 255 22.96 3.52 10.28
N VAL A 256 22.38 2.40 9.82
CA VAL A 256 20.98 2.00 10.08
C VAL A 256 20.95 0.62 10.73
N SER A 257 20.09 0.43 11.74
CA SER A 257 19.75 -0.89 12.29
C SER A 257 18.29 -1.23 11.99
N TYR A 258 17.98 -2.52 11.86
CA TYR A 258 16.65 -3.01 11.46
C TYR A 258 16.07 -3.99 12.48
N ASN A 259 14.74 -4.01 12.60
CA ASN A 259 14.02 -4.97 13.43
C ASN A 259 13.71 -6.28 12.67
N LEU A 260 13.00 -7.21 13.32
CA LEU A 260 12.65 -8.52 12.74
C LEU A 260 11.67 -8.45 11.54
N LEU A 261 11.05 -7.30 11.28
CA LEU A 261 10.17 -7.04 10.14
C LEU A 261 10.92 -6.34 8.97
N ASN A 262 12.26 -6.21 9.05
CA ASN A 262 13.06 -5.36 8.17
C ASN A 262 12.65 -3.87 8.18
N LEU A 263 12.01 -3.39 9.25
CA LEU A 263 11.72 -1.97 9.45
C LEU A 263 12.89 -1.26 10.16
N PRO A 264 13.26 -0.03 9.76
CA PRO A 264 14.38 0.71 10.36
C PRO A 264 14.16 1.01 11.85
N GLN A 265 14.99 0.47 12.73
CA GLN A 265 14.89 0.65 14.18
C GLN A 265 15.69 1.86 14.69
N SER A 266 16.86 2.14 14.12
CA SER A 266 17.66 3.32 14.48
C SER A 266 18.56 3.82 13.37
N PHE A 267 18.79 5.13 13.34
CA PHE A 267 19.72 5.83 12.46
C PHE A 267 20.81 6.54 13.28
N SER A 268 22.03 6.55 12.75
CA SER A 268 23.05 7.55 13.07
C SER A 268 23.29 8.38 11.82
N ILE A 269 23.15 9.70 11.94
CA ILE A 269 23.26 10.67 10.85
C ILE A 269 24.44 11.60 11.16
N VAL A 270 25.35 11.79 10.21
CA VAL A 270 26.46 12.75 10.32
C VAL A 270 26.13 13.99 9.48
N THR A 271 26.04 15.13 10.17
CA THR A 271 25.76 16.44 9.56
C THR A 271 26.98 17.36 9.66
N GLU A 272 27.00 18.48 8.92
CA GLU A 272 27.96 19.57 9.13
C GLU A 272 27.95 20.10 10.58
N ASP A 273 26.78 20.08 11.22
CA ASP A 273 26.53 20.55 12.58
C ASP A 273 26.85 19.44 13.65
N GLY A 274 27.31 18.26 13.23
CA GLY A 274 27.68 17.12 14.09
C GLY A 274 26.83 15.84 13.89
N SER A 275 26.97 14.85 14.77
CA SER A 275 26.23 13.57 14.69
C SER A 275 24.87 13.64 15.41
N ALA A 276 23.80 13.28 14.71
CA ALA A 276 22.47 13.08 15.27
C ALA A 276 22.13 11.57 15.35
N GLU A 277 21.21 11.20 16.23
CA GLU A 277 20.65 9.83 16.33
C GLU A 277 19.13 9.86 16.29
N THR A 278 18.52 8.91 15.60
CA THR A 278 17.06 8.75 15.56
C THR A 278 16.67 7.30 15.84
N ARG A 279 15.63 7.09 16.64
CA ARG A 279 15.11 5.77 17.01
C ARG A 279 13.62 5.69 16.74
N TYR A 280 13.19 4.55 16.21
CA TYR A 280 11.81 4.27 15.87
C TYR A 280 11.24 3.16 16.76
N LEU A 281 9.97 3.32 17.15
CA LEU A 281 9.16 2.28 17.79
C LEU A 281 8.01 1.91 16.86
N TYR A 282 7.76 0.62 16.73
CA TYR A 282 6.65 0.05 15.97
C TYR A 282 5.83 -0.87 16.87
N ASP A 283 4.58 -1.14 16.51
CA ASP A 283 3.84 -2.29 17.02
C ASP A 283 4.27 -3.60 16.33
N ALA A 284 3.59 -4.70 16.67
CA ALA A 284 3.89 -6.02 16.12
C ALA A 284 3.48 -6.20 14.64
N ASP A 285 2.58 -5.34 14.15
CA ASP A 285 2.09 -5.35 12.76
C ASP A 285 2.90 -4.38 11.88
N GLY A 286 3.86 -3.66 12.46
CA GLY A 286 4.79 -2.77 11.74
C GLY A 286 4.32 -1.31 11.63
N ARG A 287 3.26 -0.90 12.32
CA ARG A 287 2.84 0.51 12.35
C ARG A 287 3.77 1.32 13.24
N LYS A 288 4.26 2.46 12.74
CA LYS A 288 5.08 3.41 13.52
C LYS A 288 4.27 4.03 14.66
N LEU A 289 4.82 3.96 15.87
CA LEU A 289 4.22 4.48 17.10
C LEU A 289 4.97 5.68 17.67
N ARG A 290 6.31 5.72 17.56
CA ARG A 290 7.15 6.80 18.08
C ARG A 290 8.40 7.03 17.23
N VAL A 291 8.78 8.29 17.11
CA VAL A 291 10.14 8.73 16.75
C VAL A 291 10.79 9.37 17.98
N THR A 292 12.06 9.08 18.23
CA THR A 292 12.88 9.79 19.22
C THR A 292 14.14 10.26 18.51
N ALA A 293 14.25 11.58 18.31
CA ALA A 293 15.40 12.22 17.68
C ALA A 293 16.31 12.83 18.74
N THR A 294 17.61 12.74 18.53
CA THR A 294 18.66 13.38 19.32
C THR A 294 19.53 14.20 18.37
N GLY A 295 19.44 15.53 18.48
CA GLY A 295 20.20 16.48 17.67
C GLY A 295 21.70 16.42 17.98
N SER A 296 22.52 17.04 17.12
CA SER A 296 23.97 17.10 17.29
C SER A 296 24.45 17.95 18.47
N ASP A 297 23.56 18.80 19.01
CA ASP A 297 23.71 19.53 20.26
C ASP A 297 23.33 18.69 21.50
N GLY A 298 22.80 17.48 21.31
CA GLY A 298 22.28 16.60 22.34
C GLY A 298 20.85 16.91 22.79
N ALA A 299 20.14 17.83 22.11
CA ALA A 299 18.71 18.05 22.37
C ALA A 299 17.90 16.82 21.94
N ILE A 300 16.92 16.41 22.75
CA ILE A 300 16.06 15.25 22.48
C ILE A 300 14.64 15.76 22.21
N SER A 301 14.02 15.27 21.13
CA SER A 301 12.58 15.41 20.87
C SER A 301 11.93 14.04 20.69
N VAL A 302 10.67 13.94 21.10
CA VAL A 302 9.86 12.72 21.00
C VAL A 302 8.56 13.02 20.26
N THR A 303 8.31 12.32 19.16
CA THR A 303 7.05 12.38 18.41
C THR A 303 6.30 11.06 18.56
N ASP A 304 5.06 11.12 19.04
CA ASP A 304 4.17 9.98 19.31
C ASP A 304 2.94 9.99 18.40
N TYR A 305 2.55 8.83 17.90
CA TYR A 305 1.43 8.64 16.98
C TYR A 305 0.38 7.75 17.64
N THR A 306 -0.76 8.32 18.02
CA THR A 306 -1.91 7.59 18.59
C THR A 306 -3.10 7.76 17.67
N ALA A 307 -3.44 6.71 16.91
CA ALA A 307 -4.36 6.79 15.77
C ALA A 307 -3.97 7.91 14.78
N ASN A 308 -4.79 8.95 14.65
CA ASN A 308 -4.60 10.15 13.83
C ASN A 308 -4.00 11.35 14.59
N VAL A 309 -3.75 11.22 15.90
CA VAL A 309 -3.19 12.29 16.74
C VAL A 309 -1.68 12.17 16.80
N VAL A 310 -0.98 13.24 16.42
CA VAL A 310 0.47 13.41 16.53
C VAL A 310 0.76 14.27 17.76
N ARG A 311 1.58 13.74 18.67
CA ARG A 311 2.07 14.46 19.85
C ARG A 311 3.56 14.72 19.73
N THR A 312 4.02 15.91 20.09
CA THR A 312 5.45 16.26 20.20
C THR A 312 5.75 16.64 21.64
N ASP A 313 6.77 16.00 22.23
CA ASP A 313 7.20 16.15 23.62
C ASP A 313 6.04 16.06 24.63
N GLY A 314 5.15 15.08 24.38
CA GLY A 314 3.97 14.77 25.21
C GLY A 314 2.76 15.68 24.98
N LYS A 315 2.84 16.71 24.14
CA LYS A 315 1.74 17.62 23.83
C LYS A 315 1.12 17.30 22.48
N VAL A 316 -0.20 17.44 22.33
CA VAL A 316 -0.85 17.39 21.02
C VAL A 316 -0.27 18.48 20.13
N ASP A 317 0.40 18.07 19.06
CA ASP A 317 0.88 18.97 18.02
C ASP A 317 -0.17 19.08 16.92
N ARG A 318 -0.63 17.93 16.40
CA ARG A 318 -1.57 17.86 15.28
C ARG A 318 -2.59 16.76 15.44
N ILE A 319 -3.81 17.02 14.96
CA ILE A 319 -4.86 16.02 14.78
C ILE A 319 -5.09 15.92 13.26
N LEU A 320 -4.86 14.74 12.68
CA LEU A 320 -4.99 14.52 11.25
C LEU A 320 -6.43 14.18 10.87
N PHE A 321 -6.92 14.71 9.76
CA PHE A 321 -8.20 14.35 9.15
C PHE A 321 -8.05 14.21 7.63
N GLU A 322 -9.07 13.68 6.95
CA GLU A 322 -9.03 13.50 5.50
C GLU A 322 -8.92 14.87 4.79
N GLY A 323 -7.79 15.09 4.09
CA GLY A 323 -7.51 16.36 3.42
C GLY A 323 -6.93 17.47 4.30
N GLY A 324 -6.46 17.19 5.52
CA GLY A 324 -5.82 18.24 6.33
C GLY A 324 -5.40 17.85 7.75
N TYR A 325 -5.21 18.87 8.59
CA TYR A 325 -4.92 18.73 10.01
C TYR A 325 -5.39 19.92 10.85
N ILE A 326 -5.63 19.67 12.13
CA ILE A 326 -5.86 20.69 13.14
C ILE A 326 -4.53 20.93 13.88
N HIS A 327 -4.16 22.19 14.10
CA HIS A 327 -3.04 22.61 14.95
C HIS A 327 -3.46 23.83 15.76
N ASN A 328 -3.25 23.82 17.08
CA ASN A 328 -3.73 24.86 18.02
C ASN A 328 -5.23 25.22 17.83
N GLY A 329 -6.09 24.23 17.59
CA GLY A 329 -7.53 24.43 17.36
C GLY A 329 -7.89 25.07 16.02
N LYS A 330 -6.95 25.14 15.05
CA LYS A 330 -7.16 25.70 13.71
C LYS A 330 -7.01 24.66 12.61
N TYR A 331 -7.97 24.64 11.67
CA TYR A 331 -7.95 23.73 10.53
C TYR A 331 -7.03 24.25 9.42
N HIS A 332 -6.24 23.33 8.87
CA HIS A 332 -5.33 23.56 7.77
C HIS A 332 -5.60 22.49 6.71
N PHE A 333 -5.87 22.92 5.48
CA PHE A 333 -6.29 22.07 4.38
C PHE A 333 -5.14 21.79 3.42
N PHE A 334 -4.99 20.53 3.04
CA PHE A 334 -4.06 20.08 2.03
C PHE A 334 -4.66 20.25 0.63
N PHE A 335 -3.88 20.85 -0.26
CA PHE A 335 -4.15 20.88 -1.69
C PHE A 335 -3.07 20.06 -2.38
N SER A 336 -3.46 18.90 -2.88
CA SER A 336 -2.56 17.89 -3.42
C SER A 336 -2.69 17.73 -4.93
N ASP A 337 -1.68 17.13 -5.55
CA ASP A 337 -1.79 16.66 -6.93
C ASP A 337 -2.53 15.32 -7.07
N HIS A 338 -2.63 14.82 -8.30
CA HIS A 338 -3.35 13.60 -8.68
C HIS A 338 -2.82 12.32 -8.03
N LEU A 339 -1.62 12.34 -7.44
CA LEU A 339 -1.07 11.24 -6.63
C LEU A 339 -0.98 11.61 -5.14
N GLY A 340 -1.71 12.63 -4.68
CA GLY A 340 -1.79 13.00 -3.27
C GLY A 340 -0.62 13.82 -2.73
N SER A 341 0.35 14.25 -3.54
CA SER A 341 1.49 15.06 -3.07
C SER A 341 1.03 16.46 -2.69
N VAL A 342 1.26 16.87 -1.43
CA VAL A 342 0.79 18.15 -0.90
C VAL A 342 1.57 19.31 -1.55
N ARG A 343 0.92 20.08 -2.44
CA ARG A 343 1.53 21.23 -3.14
C ARG A 343 1.25 22.56 -2.47
N ALA A 344 0.16 22.65 -1.72
CA ALA A 344 -0.11 23.79 -0.84
C ALA A 344 -0.82 23.38 0.44
N VAL A 345 -0.63 24.18 1.49
CA VAL A 345 -1.39 24.12 2.74
C VAL A 345 -2.02 25.48 2.98
N ALA A 346 -3.34 25.52 3.18
CA ALA A 346 -4.09 26.76 3.41
C ALA A 346 -4.92 26.71 4.69
N CYS A 347 -5.05 27.85 5.38
CA CYS A 347 -5.90 28.00 6.56
C CYS A 347 -7.39 28.11 6.19
N GLU A 348 -8.27 28.10 7.20
CA GLU A 348 -9.72 28.34 7.10
C GLU A 348 -10.10 29.59 6.28
N ASP A 349 -9.30 30.66 6.37
CA ASP A 349 -9.50 31.93 5.67
C ASP A 349 -8.95 31.95 4.23
N GLY A 350 -8.35 30.84 3.78
CA GLY A 350 -7.70 30.72 2.48
C GLY A 350 -6.20 31.04 2.49
N SER A 351 -5.64 31.62 3.55
CA SER A 351 -4.22 32.02 3.57
C SER A 351 -3.28 30.82 3.38
N VAL A 352 -2.43 30.89 2.34
CA VAL A 352 -1.47 29.83 2.02
C VAL A 352 -0.26 29.96 2.94
N ILE A 353 -0.02 28.93 3.75
CA ILE A 353 1.08 28.89 4.74
C ILE A 353 2.25 27.99 4.33
N GLN A 354 2.05 27.12 3.34
CA GLN A 354 3.09 26.31 2.71
C GLN A 354 2.79 26.20 1.21
N SER A 355 3.84 26.31 0.39
CA SER A 355 3.84 25.96 -1.03
C SER A 355 5.04 25.06 -1.29
N SER A 356 4.83 23.93 -1.96
CA SER A 356 5.86 22.94 -2.27
C SER A 356 5.73 22.44 -3.70
N ALA A 357 6.86 22.33 -4.40
CA ALA A 357 6.94 21.70 -5.72
C ALA A 357 7.91 20.51 -5.67
N TYR A 358 7.70 19.54 -6.56
CA TYR A 358 8.37 18.25 -6.53
C TYR A 358 9.01 17.93 -7.88
N TYR A 359 10.27 17.46 -7.86
CA TYR A 359 10.83 16.68 -8.96
C TYR A 359 10.05 15.35 -9.07
N PRO A 360 10.09 14.64 -10.21
CA PRO A 360 9.25 13.46 -10.44
C PRO A 360 9.36 12.35 -9.38
N PHE A 361 10.52 12.14 -8.77
CA PHE A 361 10.75 11.16 -7.69
C PHE A 361 10.62 11.74 -6.26
N GLY A 362 9.94 12.87 -6.10
CA GLY A 362 9.50 13.39 -4.80
C GLY A 362 10.47 14.31 -4.04
N GLU A 363 11.66 14.56 -4.58
CA GLU A 363 12.56 15.57 -4.03
C GLU A 363 11.92 16.96 -4.18
N THR A 364 11.95 17.81 -3.15
CA THR A 364 11.32 19.14 -3.23
C THR A 364 12.21 20.19 -3.91
N PHE A 365 11.57 21.21 -4.46
CA PHE A 365 12.18 22.46 -4.89
C PHE A 365 11.19 23.61 -4.78
N GLY A 366 11.67 24.85 -4.89
CA GLY A 366 10.81 26.04 -4.89
C GLY A 366 10.07 26.31 -3.57
N ASP A 367 10.35 25.54 -2.51
CA ASP A 367 9.78 25.76 -1.17
C ASP A 367 10.13 27.19 -0.71
N SER A 368 9.08 28.01 -0.56
CA SER A 368 9.18 29.34 0.05
C SER A 368 9.81 29.20 1.44
N PRO A 369 10.71 30.12 1.88
CA PRO A 369 11.37 30.01 3.17
C PRO A 369 10.36 29.85 4.32
N ASP A 370 10.74 29.02 5.30
CA ASP A 370 9.99 28.64 6.49
C ASP A 370 9.63 29.85 7.38
N THR A 371 8.69 30.65 6.89
CA THR A 371 8.15 31.83 7.55
C THR A 371 6.93 31.47 8.41
N CYS A 372 6.40 30.26 8.24
CA CYS A 372 5.47 29.64 9.17
C CYS A 372 6.23 28.64 10.07
N PRO A 373 6.28 28.82 11.41
CA PRO A 373 6.98 27.92 12.33
C PRO A 373 6.39 26.50 12.49
N SER A 374 5.39 26.15 11.68
CA SER A 374 4.56 24.93 11.76
C SER A 374 4.66 24.08 10.49
N SER A 375 5.89 23.88 9.97
CA SER A 375 6.15 23.03 8.80
C SER A 375 5.70 21.59 9.06
N GLN A 376 4.54 21.25 8.53
CA GLN A 376 3.96 19.91 8.63
C GLN A 376 4.75 18.92 7.73
N PRO A 377 5.11 17.71 8.19
CA PRO A 377 5.99 16.80 7.44
C PRO A 377 5.33 15.96 6.33
N TYR A 378 4.02 16.05 6.07
CA TYR A 378 3.37 15.27 5.01
C TYR A 378 3.54 15.97 3.66
N LYS A 379 4.39 15.40 2.78
CA LYS A 379 4.86 16.04 1.54
C LYS A 379 4.43 15.23 0.30
N PHE A 380 5.39 14.61 -0.39
CA PHE A 380 5.19 13.82 -1.61
C PHE A 380 4.32 12.59 -1.35
N ASN A 381 3.36 12.32 -2.23
CA ASN A 381 2.33 11.27 -2.08
C ASN A 381 1.61 11.25 -0.71
N GLY A 382 1.55 12.39 -0.01
CA GLY A 382 0.99 12.49 1.34
C GLY A 382 1.80 11.76 2.42
N LYS A 383 3.06 11.39 2.12
CA LYS A 383 3.95 10.64 3.01
C LYS A 383 4.79 11.54 3.91
N GLU A 384 5.18 11.03 5.06
CA GLU A 384 5.86 11.81 6.08
C GLU A 384 7.38 11.88 5.82
N ASP A 385 7.87 13.07 5.49
CA ASP A 385 9.29 13.38 5.43
C ASP A 385 9.91 13.29 6.83
N GLN A 386 10.89 12.40 7.00
CA GLN A 386 11.56 12.18 8.28
C GLN A 386 12.67 13.21 8.58
N SER A 387 12.82 14.25 7.75
CA SER A 387 13.83 15.30 7.93
C SER A 387 13.71 16.06 9.27
N PHE A 388 12.50 16.12 9.87
CA PHE A 388 12.30 16.65 11.23
C PHE A 388 13.10 15.89 12.30
N ALA A 389 13.41 14.61 12.03
CA ALA A 389 14.23 13.73 12.85
C ALA A 389 15.62 13.51 12.22
N SER A 390 16.11 14.45 11.40
CA SER A 390 17.38 14.39 10.66
C SER A 390 17.54 13.24 9.67
N VAL A 391 16.51 12.41 9.43
CA VAL A 391 16.57 11.27 8.49
C VAL A 391 16.10 11.76 7.11
N PRO A 392 16.95 11.79 6.06
CA PRO A 392 16.62 12.40 4.77
C PRO A 392 15.85 11.43 3.85
N LEU A 393 14.75 10.88 4.34
CA LEU A 393 13.94 9.83 3.67
C LEU A 393 12.44 10.07 3.90
N LEU A 394 11.60 9.68 2.94
CA LEU A 394 10.14 9.66 3.09
C LEU A 394 9.66 8.32 3.63
N ASP A 395 8.70 8.36 4.56
CA ASP A 395 8.11 7.16 5.18
C ASP A 395 6.80 6.71 4.51
N TYR A 396 6.84 5.53 3.89
CA TYR A 396 5.69 4.88 3.24
C TYR A 396 5.03 3.81 4.13
N GLY A 397 5.55 3.54 5.33
CA GLY A 397 5.10 2.47 6.23
C GLY A 397 5.99 1.23 6.10
N ALA A 398 5.81 0.44 5.04
CA ALA A 398 6.60 -0.77 4.82
C ALA A 398 8.07 -0.50 4.48
N ARG A 399 8.39 0.67 3.92
CA ARG A 399 9.71 1.04 3.40
C ARG A 399 9.96 2.55 3.51
N LEU A 400 11.24 2.94 3.57
CA LEU A 400 11.67 4.34 3.43
C LEU A 400 12.20 4.60 2.02
N LEU A 401 11.73 5.69 1.39
CA LEU A 401 12.11 6.12 0.03
C LEU A 401 13.20 7.21 0.09
N SER A 402 14.28 7.02 -0.69
CA SER A 402 15.28 8.05 -0.96
C SER A 402 14.88 8.86 -2.19
N THR A 403 14.33 10.06 -1.97
CA THR A 403 13.99 11.03 -3.04
C THR A 403 15.21 11.46 -3.85
N ARG A 404 16.39 11.50 -3.21
CA ARG A 404 17.68 11.80 -3.87
C ARG A 404 18.02 10.81 -4.97
N THR A 405 17.79 9.52 -4.76
CA THR A 405 18.17 8.46 -5.71
C THR A 405 16.97 7.91 -6.50
N GLY A 406 15.74 8.18 -6.06
CA GLY A 406 14.51 7.64 -6.64
C GLY A 406 14.24 6.18 -6.26
N ARG A 407 14.79 5.72 -5.13
CA ARG A 407 14.89 4.29 -4.79
C ARG A 407 14.52 4.00 -3.34
N TRP A 408 14.00 2.80 -3.11
CA TRP A 408 13.80 2.25 -1.77
C TRP A 408 15.14 1.95 -1.07
N THR A 409 15.14 2.06 0.26
CA THR A 409 16.29 1.72 1.12
C THR A 409 16.34 0.24 1.53
N THR A 410 15.25 -0.49 1.35
CA THR A 410 15.15 -1.94 1.59
C THR A 410 14.65 -2.63 0.33
N MET A 411 14.91 -3.93 0.19
CA MET A 411 14.29 -4.69 -0.90
C MET A 411 12.78 -4.67 -0.73
N ASP A 412 12.07 -4.63 -1.85
CA ASP A 412 10.66 -4.98 -1.91
C ASP A 412 10.46 -6.37 -1.30
N PRO A 413 9.61 -6.52 -0.27
CA PRO A 413 9.15 -7.84 0.18
C PRO A 413 8.45 -8.64 -0.94
N LEU A 414 8.13 -7.98 -2.07
CA LEU A 414 7.47 -8.49 -3.26
C LEU A 414 8.41 -8.67 -4.48
N ALA A 415 9.72 -8.64 -4.28
CA ALA A 415 10.70 -8.63 -5.37
C ALA A 415 10.60 -9.83 -6.31
N GLU A 416 10.13 -10.96 -5.79
CA GLU A 416 10.02 -12.25 -6.48
C GLU A 416 8.85 -12.33 -7.48
N LYS A 417 7.85 -11.44 -7.42
CA LYS A 417 6.85 -11.34 -8.51
C LYS A 417 7.33 -10.60 -9.76
N TYR A 418 8.33 -9.75 -9.64
CA TYR A 418 8.71 -8.80 -10.70
C TYR A 418 10.19 -8.95 -11.09
N TYR A 419 10.63 -10.16 -11.46
CA TYR A 419 12.03 -10.48 -11.81
C TYR A 419 12.73 -9.53 -12.80
N SER A 420 11.97 -8.82 -13.65
CA SER A 420 12.49 -7.83 -14.60
C SER A 420 12.61 -6.41 -14.03
N ILE A 421 12.28 -6.20 -12.76
CA ILE A 421 12.29 -4.92 -12.06
C ILE A 421 13.21 -5.05 -10.83
N SER A 422 14.00 -4.02 -10.57
CA SER A 422 14.87 -3.98 -9.41
C SER A 422 14.04 -3.96 -8.11
N PRO A 423 14.39 -4.77 -7.09
CA PRO A 423 13.73 -4.78 -5.79
C PRO A 423 13.76 -3.43 -5.05
N TYR A 424 14.52 -2.45 -5.53
CA TYR A 424 14.59 -1.12 -4.94
C TYR A 424 13.95 -0.03 -5.82
N ALA A 425 13.33 -0.38 -6.95
CA ALA A 425 12.72 0.60 -7.85
C ALA A 425 11.41 1.15 -7.28
N TYR A 426 11.28 2.47 -7.23
CA TYR A 426 10.01 3.11 -6.88
C TYR A 426 9.05 3.11 -8.08
N CYS A 427 7.81 2.65 -7.90
CA CYS A 427 6.74 2.72 -8.90
C CYS A 427 7.13 2.21 -10.32
N GLY A 428 7.97 1.18 -10.42
CA GLY A 428 8.48 0.68 -11.71
C GLY A 428 9.27 1.73 -12.52
N ASN A 429 9.77 2.80 -11.88
CA ASN A 429 10.32 4.01 -12.47
C ASN A 429 9.32 4.89 -13.25
N ASN A 430 8.03 4.84 -12.90
CA ASN A 430 6.98 5.70 -13.44
C ASN A 430 6.24 6.47 -12.32
N PRO A 431 6.92 7.33 -11.54
CA PRO A 431 6.34 8.03 -10.39
C PRO A 431 5.37 9.17 -10.77
N VAL A 432 5.21 9.44 -12.07
CA VAL A 432 4.26 10.44 -12.58
C VAL A 432 2.85 9.85 -12.72
N ASN A 433 2.75 8.53 -12.95
CA ASN A 433 1.47 7.86 -13.22
C ASN A 433 1.10 6.81 -12.16
N LEU A 434 2.05 6.41 -11.32
CA LEU A 434 1.89 5.36 -10.32
C LEU A 434 2.32 5.85 -8.93
N ILE A 435 1.63 5.34 -7.90
CA ILE A 435 1.91 5.53 -6.48
C ILE A 435 2.01 4.16 -5.81
N ASP A 436 2.91 4.00 -4.83
CA ASP A 436 2.89 2.89 -3.87
C ASP A 436 2.13 3.37 -2.61
N PRO A 437 0.88 2.91 -2.34
CA PRO A 437 0.08 3.46 -1.25
C PRO A 437 0.51 2.95 0.14
N ASP A 438 1.09 1.76 0.23
CA ASP A 438 1.23 0.96 1.45
C ASP A 438 2.22 -0.20 1.29
N GLY A 439 2.06 -0.95 0.19
CA GLY A 439 2.84 -2.09 -0.25
C GLY A 439 2.06 -3.37 -0.67
N MET A 440 0.79 -3.69 -0.28
CA MET A 440 0.38 -5.12 -0.04
C MET A 440 -1.15 -5.59 0.00
N TRP A 441 -1.74 -6.38 -0.95
CA TRP A 441 -3.21 -6.78 -1.02
C TRP A 441 -3.63 -8.29 -1.38
N ILE A 442 -4.94 -8.65 -1.51
CA ILE A 442 -5.59 -9.99 -1.88
C ILE A 442 -6.74 -9.85 -2.94
N PHE A 443 -7.09 -10.86 -3.77
CA PHE A 443 -8.19 -10.77 -4.79
C PHE A 443 -9.26 -11.91 -4.90
N ILE A 444 -10.45 -11.59 -5.45
CA ILE A 444 -11.60 -12.48 -5.77
C ILE A 444 -12.13 -12.14 -7.19
N TYR A 445 -12.57 -13.13 -7.98
CA TYR A 445 -13.02 -12.91 -9.37
C TYR A 445 -14.37 -13.58 -9.68
N TYR A 446 -15.35 -12.78 -10.10
CA TYR A 446 -16.71 -13.23 -10.43
C TYR A 446 -17.31 -12.41 -11.57
N ASN A 447 -18.07 -13.00 -12.51
CA ASN A 447 -18.73 -12.30 -13.63
C ASN A 447 -17.85 -11.28 -14.40
N ASN A 448 -16.59 -11.64 -14.70
CA ASN A 448 -15.58 -10.78 -15.33
C ASN A 448 -15.19 -9.52 -14.53
N GLN A 449 -15.52 -9.49 -13.25
CA GLN A 449 -15.22 -8.43 -12.29
C GLN A 449 -14.16 -8.93 -11.28
N SER A 450 -13.15 -8.10 -11.02
CA SER A 450 -12.17 -8.31 -9.94
C SER A 450 -12.61 -7.57 -8.68
N TYR A 451 -12.38 -8.20 -7.53
CA TYR A 451 -12.58 -7.62 -6.21
C TYR A 451 -11.30 -7.84 -5.38
N LYS A 452 -10.99 -6.92 -4.47
CA LYS A 452 -9.86 -7.01 -3.53
C LYS A 452 -10.42 -7.19 -2.11
N TYR A 453 -9.85 -8.10 -1.32
CA TYR A 453 -10.14 -8.22 0.10
C TYR A 453 -9.01 -7.60 0.93
N GLU A 454 -9.35 -6.83 1.96
CA GLU A 454 -8.37 -6.16 2.81
C GLU A 454 -8.98 -5.86 4.18
N ASN A 455 -8.40 -6.43 5.24
CA ASN A 455 -8.73 -6.14 6.64
C ASN A 455 -10.23 -6.11 6.97
N GLY A 456 -10.99 -7.11 6.49
CA GLY A 456 -12.43 -7.22 6.72
C GLY A 456 -13.32 -6.39 5.79
N LYS A 457 -12.73 -5.67 4.83
CA LYS A 457 -13.43 -4.90 3.79
C LYS A 457 -13.26 -5.55 2.42
N LEU A 458 -14.22 -5.29 1.54
CA LEU A 458 -14.21 -5.74 0.15
C LEU A 458 -14.18 -4.52 -0.77
N TYR A 459 -13.39 -4.60 -1.83
CA TYR A 459 -13.27 -3.55 -2.84
C TYR A 459 -13.53 -4.11 -4.23
N GLN A 460 -14.10 -3.35 -5.16
CA GLN A 460 -14.34 -3.74 -6.55
C GLN A 460 -13.50 -2.90 -7.53
N TYR A 461 -12.77 -3.56 -8.43
CA TYR A 461 -11.96 -2.93 -9.47
C TYR A 461 -12.84 -2.35 -10.58
N GLN A 462 -13.03 -1.03 -10.67
CA GLN A 462 -13.91 -0.55 -11.73
C GLN A 462 -13.24 -0.66 -13.11
N THR A 463 -14.00 -1.14 -14.08
CA THR A 463 -13.60 -1.15 -15.50
C THR A 463 -14.14 0.07 -16.27
N SER A 464 -14.87 0.97 -15.60
CA SER A 464 -15.50 2.19 -16.15
C SER A 464 -15.94 3.16 -15.03
N GLY A 465 -15.91 4.48 -15.24
CA GLY A 465 -16.10 5.54 -14.21
C GLY A 465 -14.85 6.47 -14.12
N GLU A 466 -14.68 7.40 -13.16
CA GLU A 466 -13.30 7.90 -12.85
C GLU A 466 -12.50 6.81 -12.20
N LYS A 467 -13.14 6.09 -11.28
CA LYS A 467 -12.53 5.02 -10.51
C LYS A 467 -12.22 3.79 -11.37
N ALA A 468 -12.39 3.90 -12.70
CA ALA A 468 -11.83 2.98 -13.66
C ALA A 468 -10.32 2.80 -13.39
N THR A 469 -9.86 1.55 -13.37
CA THR A 469 -8.50 1.16 -12.95
C THR A 469 -8.18 1.30 -11.46
N SER A 470 -9.15 1.61 -10.60
CA SER A 470 -8.99 1.58 -9.14
C SER A 470 -10.00 0.65 -8.45
N TYR A 471 -9.65 0.25 -7.22
CA TYR A 471 -10.49 -0.55 -6.33
C TYR A 471 -11.30 0.39 -5.41
N ILE A 472 -12.63 0.31 -5.45
CA ILE A 472 -13.53 1.05 -4.53
C ILE A 472 -14.06 0.09 -3.48
N GLU A 473 -14.10 0.48 -2.20
CA GLU A 473 -14.82 -0.27 -1.18
C GLU A 473 -16.29 -0.47 -1.57
N ILE A 474 -16.82 -1.68 -1.40
CA ILE A 474 -18.21 -2.04 -1.72
C ILE A 474 -18.81 -2.96 -0.65
N THR A 475 -20.14 -2.91 -0.52
CA THR A 475 -20.92 -4.00 0.07
C THR A 475 -21.33 -4.97 -1.05
N PRO A 476 -21.05 -6.28 -0.95
CA PRO A 476 -21.48 -7.24 -1.97
C PRO A 476 -23.00 -7.44 -1.96
N GLU A 477 -23.56 -7.89 -3.09
CA GLU A 477 -25.00 -8.15 -3.25
C GLU A 477 -25.47 -9.34 -2.41
N GLU A 478 -26.60 -9.19 -1.70
CA GLU A 478 -27.16 -10.23 -0.82
C GLU A 478 -27.48 -11.52 -1.60
N GLY A 479 -27.01 -12.66 -1.10
CA GLY A 479 -27.12 -13.97 -1.75
C GLY A 479 -26.17 -14.20 -2.92
N SER A 480 -25.24 -13.27 -3.20
CA SER A 480 -24.25 -13.43 -4.28
C SER A 480 -23.09 -14.36 -3.89
N PHE A 481 -22.45 -14.96 -4.89
CA PHE A 481 -21.19 -15.71 -4.72
C PHE A 481 -20.13 -14.88 -3.99
N VAL A 482 -20.02 -13.59 -4.32
CA VAL A 482 -19.03 -12.67 -3.76
C VAL A 482 -19.31 -12.38 -2.28
N GLU A 483 -20.57 -12.20 -1.90
CA GLU A 483 -20.97 -12.06 -0.49
C GLU A 483 -20.61 -13.32 0.31
N GLY A 484 -20.94 -14.50 -0.20
CA GLY A 484 -20.64 -15.75 0.51
C GLY A 484 -19.15 -15.99 0.72
N ILE A 485 -18.30 -15.65 -0.26
CA ILE A 485 -16.84 -15.69 -0.10
C ILE A 485 -16.35 -14.61 0.87
N PHE A 486 -16.87 -13.39 0.80
CA PHE A 486 -16.52 -12.31 1.73
C PHE A 486 -16.86 -12.67 3.19
N ASN A 487 -18.06 -13.19 3.43
CA ASN A 487 -18.50 -13.67 4.74
C ASN A 487 -17.64 -14.85 5.20
N ALA A 488 -17.29 -15.78 4.31
CA ALA A 488 -16.39 -16.89 4.64
C ALA A 488 -14.97 -16.43 5.01
N LEU A 489 -14.42 -15.39 4.37
CA LEU A 489 -13.14 -14.79 4.76
C LEU A 489 -13.22 -14.11 6.13
N ASN A 490 -14.30 -13.38 6.40
CA ASN A 490 -14.52 -12.74 7.69
C ASN A 490 -14.71 -13.77 8.82
N ASP A 491 -15.52 -14.80 8.60
CA ASP A 491 -15.70 -15.92 9.52
C ASP A 491 -14.38 -16.67 9.78
N LEU A 492 -13.57 -16.89 8.75
CA LEU A 492 -12.26 -17.53 8.88
C LEU A 492 -11.33 -16.76 9.83
N GLY A 493 -11.27 -15.43 9.68
CA GLY A 493 -10.47 -14.53 10.52
C GLY A 493 -11.02 -14.28 11.91
N ASN A 494 -12.34 -14.36 12.10
CA ASN A 494 -13.01 -14.10 13.37
C ASN A 494 -13.13 -15.36 14.26
N ASN A 495 -13.36 -16.53 13.65
CA ASN A 495 -13.60 -17.78 14.40
C ASN A 495 -12.31 -18.46 14.87
N THR A 496 -11.15 -18.18 14.24
CA THR A 496 -9.89 -18.90 14.49
C THR A 496 -8.66 -17.99 14.37
N ASN A 497 -7.70 -18.15 15.28
CA ASN A 497 -6.39 -17.49 15.18
C ASN A 497 -5.61 -18.05 14.00
N THR A 498 -5.67 -19.37 13.76
CA THR A 498 -5.04 -20.02 12.61
C THR A 498 -5.58 -19.44 11.28
N GLY A 499 -6.90 -19.19 11.19
CA GLY A 499 -7.51 -18.54 10.03
C GLY A 499 -7.10 -17.07 9.89
N LYS A 500 -7.00 -16.33 10.98
CA LYS A 500 -6.46 -14.95 10.97
C LYS A 500 -4.99 -14.91 10.50
N GLU A 501 -4.14 -15.80 10.99
CA GLU A 501 -2.74 -15.94 10.52
C GLU A 501 -2.67 -16.34 9.04
N LEU A 502 -3.63 -17.14 8.55
CA LEU A 502 -3.73 -17.50 7.15
C LEU A 502 -4.15 -16.31 6.28
N LEU A 503 -5.13 -15.50 6.70
CA LEU A 503 -5.50 -14.27 6.01
C LEU A 503 -4.37 -13.24 6.02
N ASN A 504 -3.72 -13.01 7.16
CA ASN A 504 -2.56 -12.11 7.26
C ASN A 504 -1.39 -12.55 6.36
N TYR A 505 -1.18 -13.87 6.20
CA TYR A 505 -0.20 -14.38 5.22
C TYR A 505 -0.56 -13.97 3.78
N PHE A 506 -1.85 -13.87 3.47
CA PHE A 506 -2.34 -13.45 2.16
C PHE A 506 -2.46 -11.94 1.98
N SER A 507 -2.53 -11.13 3.05
CA SER A 507 -2.63 -9.65 3.03
C SER A 507 -1.38 -8.96 2.47
N ASN A 508 -0.93 -9.37 1.29
CA ASN A 508 0.18 -8.81 0.54
C ASN A 508 0.17 -9.27 -0.92
N ASN A 509 0.57 -8.35 -1.79
CA ASN A 509 0.66 -8.56 -3.24
C ASN A 509 1.70 -9.63 -3.63
N ASP A 510 2.42 -10.22 -2.65
CA ASP A 510 3.22 -11.47 -2.62
C ASP A 510 2.47 -12.74 -3.01
N LYS A 511 1.28 -12.85 -2.42
CA LYS A 511 0.71 -14.15 -2.06
C LYS A 511 -0.67 -14.39 -2.62
N ASP A 512 -1.20 -13.44 -3.40
CA ASP A 512 -2.49 -13.45 -4.10
C ASP A 512 -3.13 -14.84 -4.18
N ALA A 513 -4.16 -15.03 -3.36
CA ALA A 513 -5.17 -16.03 -3.64
C ALA A 513 -6.11 -15.44 -4.70
N TYR A 514 -6.49 -16.26 -5.68
CA TYR A 514 -7.46 -15.90 -6.72
C TYR A 514 -8.67 -16.82 -6.57
N ILE A 515 -9.80 -16.32 -6.06
CA ILE A 515 -10.99 -17.15 -5.76
C ILE A 515 -12.01 -17.03 -6.90
N HIS A 516 -12.48 -18.17 -7.41
CA HIS A 516 -13.39 -18.29 -8.56
C HIS A 516 -14.52 -19.31 -8.29
N PRO A 517 -15.65 -19.21 -9.00
CA PRO A 517 -16.70 -20.23 -8.99
C PRO A 517 -16.34 -21.47 -9.84
N TYR A 518 -16.78 -22.67 -9.44
CA TYR A 518 -16.55 -23.93 -10.18
C TYR A 518 -17.07 -23.91 -11.63
N SER A 519 -18.19 -23.23 -11.91
CA SER A 519 -18.76 -23.10 -13.26
C SER A 519 -17.75 -22.60 -14.32
N LYS A 520 -16.70 -21.85 -13.92
CA LYS A 520 -15.66 -21.37 -14.83
C LYS A 520 -14.66 -22.43 -15.31
N ILE A 521 -14.66 -23.63 -14.74
CA ILE A 521 -13.86 -24.77 -15.25
C ILE A 521 -14.43 -25.29 -16.58
N ALA A 522 -15.72 -25.07 -16.86
CA ALA A 522 -16.41 -25.66 -18.01
C ALA A 522 -16.12 -24.99 -19.38
N ASP A 523 -15.67 -23.73 -19.39
CA ASP A 523 -15.46 -22.94 -20.62
C ASP A 523 -14.11 -23.23 -21.32
N ASN A 524 -13.12 -23.77 -20.62
CA ASN A 524 -11.78 -24.00 -21.16
C ASN A 524 -11.70 -25.31 -21.96
N ASN A 525 -11.69 -25.18 -23.28
CA ASN A 525 -11.85 -26.28 -24.23
C ASN A 525 -10.53 -27.02 -24.56
N GLU A 526 -9.70 -27.35 -23.56
CA GLU A 526 -8.53 -28.23 -23.70
C GLU A 526 -8.41 -29.28 -22.57
N THR A 527 -8.80 -30.52 -22.90
CA THR A 527 -8.24 -31.81 -22.44
C THR A 527 -8.03 -32.18 -20.96
N ASN A 528 -8.37 -31.37 -19.95
CA ASN A 528 -8.33 -31.79 -18.53
C ASN A 528 -9.72 -31.86 -17.86
N LYS A 529 -10.67 -32.57 -18.48
CA LYS A 529 -11.89 -33.03 -17.82
C LYS A 529 -11.67 -34.38 -17.13
N GLN A 530 -10.91 -34.40 -16.03
CA GLN A 530 -10.92 -35.50 -15.07
C GLN A 530 -10.27 -35.13 -13.73
N GLU A 531 -10.90 -35.62 -12.66
CA GLU A 531 -10.41 -35.74 -11.28
C GLU A 531 -10.33 -34.48 -10.39
N ASN A 532 -10.50 -34.69 -9.08
CA ASN A 532 -10.73 -33.66 -8.05
C ASN A 532 -9.42 -32.98 -7.60
N GLY A 533 -8.56 -32.54 -8.52
CA GLY A 533 -7.23 -32.01 -8.21
C GLY A 533 -7.02 -30.56 -8.64
N LEU A 534 -6.45 -29.73 -7.77
CA LEU A 534 -5.92 -28.42 -8.14
C LEU A 534 -4.86 -28.57 -9.24
N VAL A 535 -5.09 -27.96 -10.41
CA VAL A 535 -4.07 -27.89 -11.49
C VAL A 535 -3.09 -26.76 -11.17
N LEU A 536 -2.06 -27.10 -10.40
CA LEU A 536 -1.02 -26.19 -9.94
C LEU A 536 0.17 -26.16 -10.91
N SER A 537 0.07 -25.35 -11.97
CA SER A 537 1.20 -25.02 -12.84
C SER A 537 1.12 -23.58 -13.35
N GLY A 538 2.19 -22.80 -13.17
CA GLY A 538 2.26 -21.40 -13.61
C GLY A 538 1.79 -20.36 -12.58
N ILE A 539 1.73 -19.10 -13.02
CA ILE A 539 1.61 -17.88 -12.17
C ILE A 539 0.26 -17.76 -11.45
N SER A 540 -0.76 -18.50 -11.88
CA SER A 540 -2.11 -18.45 -11.33
C SER A 540 -2.68 -19.87 -11.15
N ALA A 541 -2.66 -20.34 -9.90
CA ALA A 541 -3.44 -21.49 -9.46
C ALA A 541 -4.69 -20.99 -8.71
N PRO A 542 -5.82 -20.79 -9.42
CA PRO A 542 -7.05 -20.31 -8.81
C PRO A 542 -7.65 -21.32 -7.83
N ILE A 543 -8.20 -20.79 -6.74
CA ILE A 543 -9.05 -21.51 -5.80
C ILE A 543 -10.47 -21.56 -6.38
N TYR A 544 -11.05 -22.74 -6.50
CA TYR A 544 -12.41 -22.93 -6.99
C TYR A 544 -13.36 -23.28 -5.84
N MET A 545 -14.37 -22.44 -5.61
CA MET A 545 -15.42 -22.63 -4.62
C MET A 545 -16.75 -22.90 -5.31
N LYS A 546 -17.62 -23.73 -4.71
CA LYS A 546 -18.86 -24.15 -5.35
C LYS A 546 -19.77 -22.97 -5.66
N ASP A 547 -20.42 -23.00 -6.80
CA ASP A 547 -21.39 -21.96 -7.21
C ASP A 547 -22.57 -21.83 -6.22
N ASP A 548 -22.97 -22.92 -5.57
CA ASP A 548 -24.01 -22.95 -4.54
C ASP A 548 -23.50 -22.63 -3.12
N LEU A 549 -22.18 -22.41 -2.98
CA LEU A 549 -21.47 -22.14 -1.72
C LEU A 549 -21.75 -23.18 -0.62
N SER A 550 -22.16 -24.39 -1.00
CA SER A 550 -22.41 -25.47 -0.05
C SER A 550 -21.10 -26.02 0.53
N GLY A 551 -21.16 -26.36 1.82
CA GLY A 551 -20.09 -27.09 2.50
C GLY A 551 -19.73 -28.42 1.83
N THR A 552 -18.57 -28.97 2.18
CA THR A 552 -18.13 -30.27 1.68
C THR A 552 -18.34 -31.36 2.72
N ALA A 553 -19.09 -32.40 2.34
CA ALA A 553 -19.27 -33.61 3.13
C ALA A 553 -17.93 -34.34 3.31
N ILE A 554 -17.39 -34.34 4.53
CA ILE A 554 -16.11 -34.97 4.84
C ILE A 554 -16.20 -35.94 6.04
N PRO A 555 -15.25 -36.90 6.17
CA PRO A 555 -15.24 -37.82 7.29
C PRO A 555 -14.60 -37.16 8.52
N THR A 556 -15.37 -36.95 9.59
CA THR A 556 -14.93 -36.37 10.88
C THR A 556 -14.97 -37.40 12.02
N GLU A 557 -14.62 -36.97 13.25
CA GLU A 557 -14.75 -37.81 14.46
C GLU A 557 -16.18 -38.29 14.74
N ASN A 558 -17.20 -37.64 14.18
CA ASN A 558 -18.61 -37.96 14.38
C ASN A 558 -19.23 -38.83 13.27
N GLY A 559 -18.64 -38.85 12.06
CA GLY A 559 -19.24 -39.51 10.89
C GLY A 559 -18.88 -38.79 9.59
N ILE A 560 -19.78 -38.80 8.62
CA ILE A 560 -19.73 -37.83 7.51
C ILE A 560 -20.51 -36.59 7.98
N GLU A 561 -19.87 -35.42 7.97
CA GLU A 561 -20.48 -34.14 8.31
C GLU A 561 -20.18 -33.13 7.20
N GLU A 562 -21.13 -32.21 6.97
CA GLU A 562 -20.89 -31.05 6.10
C GLU A 562 -19.96 -30.06 6.79
N SER A 563 -18.92 -29.66 6.08
CA SER A 563 -17.95 -28.67 6.55
C SER A 563 -18.50 -27.24 6.38
N PRO A 564 -18.33 -26.33 7.35
CA PRO A 564 -18.62 -24.91 7.15
C PRO A 564 -17.82 -24.32 5.98
N LEU A 565 -18.44 -23.45 5.17
CA LEU A 565 -17.83 -22.82 3.99
C LEU A 565 -16.49 -22.12 4.29
N TRP A 566 -16.37 -21.46 5.45
CA TRP A 566 -15.14 -20.79 5.87
C TRP A 566 -13.99 -21.77 6.17
N LEU A 567 -14.29 -23.01 6.60
CA LEU A 567 -13.29 -24.06 6.77
C LEU A 567 -12.83 -24.64 5.44
N ASP A 568 -13.75 -24.80 4.49
CA ASP A 568 -13.40 -25.23 3.12
C ASP A 568 -12.54 -24.16 2.44
N LEU A 569 -12.92 -22.89 2.55
CA LEU A 569 -12.11 -21.78 2.04
C LEU A 569 -10.72 -21.71 2.72
N GLY A 570 -10.66 -21.90 4.04
CA GLY A 570 -9.39 -21.99 4.77
C GLY A 570 -8.52 -23.18 4.36
N HIS A 571 -9.13 -24.31 3.98
CA HIS A 571 -8.43 -25.47 3.44
C HIS A 571 -7.80 -25.14 2.07
N GLU A 572 -8.56 -24.54 1.15
CA GLU A 572 -8.05 -24.14 -0.17
C GLU A 572 -6.98 -23.03 -0.11
N LEU A 573 -7.17 -22.05 0.78
CA LEU A 573 -6.14 -21.05 1.09
C LEU A 573 -4.86 -21.70 1.64
N SER A 574 -4.97 -22.80 2.37
CA SER A 574 -3.80 -23.55 2.87
C SER A 574 -3.04 -24.28 1.76
N HIS A 575 -3.73 -24.79 0.73
CA HIS A 575 -3.09 -25.30 -0.51
C HIS A 575 -2.31 -24.21 -1.22
N ARG A 576 -2.92 -23.03 -1.41
CA ARG A 576 -2.26 -21.88 -2.04
C ARG A 576 -1.01 -21.45 -1.25
N LYS A 577 -1.09 -21.41 0.08
CA LYS A 577 0.04 -21.10 0.97
C LYS A 577 1.16 -22.14 0.86
N ASP A 578 0.82 -23.42 0.82
CA ASP A 578 1.80 -24.51 0.64
C ASP A 578 2.52 -24.39 -0.70
N TYR A 579 1.78 -24.24 -1.80
CA TYR A 579 2.37 -24.07 -3.13
C TYR A 579 3.29 -22.86 -3.23
N ILE A 580 2.92 -21.70 -2.66
CA ILE A 580 3.82 -20.52 -2.62
C ILE A 580 5.10 -20.83 -1.83
N THR A 581 4.99 -21.58 -0.73
CA THR A 581 6.13 -21.90 0.14
C THR A 581 7.08 -22.95 -0.48
N ASN A 582 6.53 -23.96 -1.15
CA ASN A 582 7.25 -25.19 -1.52
C ASN A 582 7.30 -25.48 -3.04
N GLY A 583 6.61 -24.68 -3.86
CA GLY A 583 6.55 -24.81 -5.32
C GLY A 583 5.86 -26.09 -5.80
N GLU A 584 6.12 -26.49 -7.05
CA GLU A 584 5.52 -27.67 -7.69
C GLU A 584 5.71 -29.00 -6.94
N LYS A 585 6.64 -29.07 -5.98
CA LYS A 585 6.89 -30.26 -5.13
C LYS A 585 5.66 -30.68 -4.31
N VAL A 586 4.72 -29.76 -4.06
CA VAL A 586 3.47 -30.06 -3.35
C VAL A 586 2.53 -30.95 -4.18
N ASN A 587 2.69 -30.96 -5.51
CA ASN A 587 1.93 -31.79 -6.45
C ASN A 587 2.48 -33.21 -6.59
N GLU A 588 3.63 -33.52 -5.98
CA GLU A 588 4.19 -34.86 -6.06
C GLU A 588 3.23 -35.88 -5.41
N PRO A 589 2.97 -37.03 -6.06
CA PRO A 589 2.16 -38.10 -5.46
C PRO A 589 2.67 -38.51 -4.08
N TRP A 590 1.80 -38.43 -3.08
CA TRP A 590 2.05 -38.84 -1.71
C TRP A 590 1.61 -40.29 -1.48
N ILE A 591 0.42 -40.66 -1.95
CA ILE A 591 -0.13 -42.02 -1.87
C ILE A 591 -1.13 -42.27 -3.00
N THR A 592 -1.20 -43.52 -3.49
CA THR A 592 -2.19 -43.95 -4.49
C THR A 592 -3.06 -45.04 -3.87
N ILE A 593 -4.39 -44.93 -3.99
CA ILE A 593 -5.35 -45.87 -3.40
C ILE A 593 -6.36 -46.30 -4.47
N GLY A 594 -6.18 -47.50 -5.02
CA GLY A 594 -6.91 -47.90 -6.23
C GLY A 594 -6.40 -47.10 -7.42
N ASP A 595 -7.29 -46.44 -8.13
CA ASP A 595 -6.97 -45.57 -9.27
C ASP A 595 -6.76 -44.09 -8.85
N GLU A 596 -7.09 -43.72 -7.60
CA GLU A 596 -6.99 -42.33 -7.09
C GLU A 596 -5.57 -41.97 -6.62
N ILE A 597 -5.09 -40.78 -7.02
CA ILE A 597 -3.79 -40.23 -6.63
C ILE A 597 -3.96 -39.06 -5.66
N PHE A 598 -3.33 -39.18 -4.50
CA PHE A 598 -3.34 -38.17 -3.44
C PHE A 598 -1.97 -37.48 -3.38
N VAL A 599 -1.94 -36.14 -3.47
CA VAL A 599 -0.72 -35.32 -3.55
C VAL A 599 -0.23 -34.84 -2.17
N LYS A 600 0.96 -34.23 -2.10
CA LYS A 600 1.57 -33.79 -0.83
C LYS A 600 0.92 -32.56 -0.19
N SER A 601 0.38 -31.62 -0.99
CA SER A 601 -0.22 -30.37 -0.48
C SER A 601 -1.31 -30.60 0.58
N GLU A 602 -2.00 -31.73 0.43
CA GLU A 602 -3.12 -32.18 1.23
C GLU A 602 -2.75 -32.55 2.67
N ILE A 603 -1.48 -32.87 2.91
CA ILE A 603 -0.93 -33.03 4.26
C ILE A 603 -0.98 -31.69 5.00
N GLN A 604 -0.66 -30.59 4.31
CA GLN A 604 -0.64 -29.25 4.90
C GLN A 604 -2.06 -28.68 4.99
N ALA A 605 -2.88 -28.77 3.95
CA ALA A 605 -4.25 -28.27 3.97
C ALA A 605 -5.11 -28.94 5.04
N THR A 606 -5.11 -30.29 5.12
CA THR A 606 -5.82 -31.01 6.19
C THR A 606 -5.23 -30.79 7.60
N HIS A 607 -3.98 -30.34 7.70
CA HIS A 607 -3.38 -29.93 8.98
C HIS A 607 -3.93 -28.58 9.44
N TYR A 608 -3.88 -27.55 8.58
CA TYR A 608 -4.46 -26.22 8.87
C TYR A 608 -5.96 -26.32 9.15
N GLU A 609 -6.71 -27.07 8.33
CA GLU A 609 -8.14 -27.33 8.54
C GLU A 609 -8.41 -27.91 9.94
N ASN A 610 -7.59 -28.86 10.40
CA ASN A 610 -7.75 -29.45 11.74
C ASN A 610 -7.31 -28.54 12.89
N LEU A 611 -6.40 -27.59 12.66
CA LEU A 611 -6.10 -26.52 13.63
C LEU A 611 -7.30 -25.57 13.77
N MET A 612 -7.86 -25.12 12.65
CA MET A 612 -9.03 -24.25 12.61
C MET A 612 -10.27 -24.93 13.20
N ARG A 613 -10.55 -26.19 12.84
CA ARG A 613 -11.61 -27.00 13.48
C ARG A 613 -11.43 -27.08 14.98
N GLN A 614 -10.20 -27.30 15.46
CA GLN A 614 -9.92 -27.36 16.89
C GLN A 614 -10.19 -26.02 17.59
N GLU A 615 -9.76 -24.91 17.01
CA GLU A 615 -9.97 -23.57 17.59
C GLU A 615 -11.46 -23.21 17.65
N ALA A 616 -12.23 -23.57 16.62
CA ALA A 616 -13.69 -23.42 16.59
C ALA A 616 -14.48 -24.50 17.34
N GLY A 617 -13.82 -25.47 18.00
CA GLY A 617 -14.49 -26.54 18.76
C GLY A 617 -15.24 -27.58 17.91
N LEU A 618 -14.91 -27.69 16.63
CA LEU A 618 -15.57 -28.59 15.67
C LEU A 618 -14.91 -29.99 15.62
N PRO A 619 -15.66 -31.05 15.23
CA PRO A 619 -15.13 -32.39 15.07
C PRO A 619 -14.01 -32.44 14.02
N LEU A 620 -12.90 -33.08 14.38
CA LEU A 620 -11.70 -33.10 13.54
C LEU A 620 -11.86 -34.03 12.32
N ARG A 621 -11.32 -33.63 11.16
CA ARG A 621 -11.28 -34.43 9.93
C ARG A 621 -10.41 -35.68 10.16
N THR A 622 -10.97 -36.85 9.84
CA THR A 622 -10.40 -38.19 10.07
C THR A 622 -9.65 -38.81 8.90
N HIS A 623 -9.99 -38.40 7.69
CA HIS A 623 -9.49 -38.99 6.46
C HIS A 623 -9.27 -37.91 5.41
N TYR A 624 -8.26 -38.12 4.57
CA TYR A 624 -8.02 -37.22 3.46
C TYR A 624 -9.07 -37.45 2.34
N GLY A 625 -9.16 -38.65 1.77
CA GLY A 625 -10.05 -38.95 0.64
C GLY A 625 -11.45 -39.47 0.99
N THR A 626 -12.44 -39.15 0.15
CA THR A 626 -13.84 -39.60 0.23
C THR A 626 -14.25 -40.48 -0.95
N ILE A 627 -14.92 -41.60 -0.67
CA ILE A 627 -15.58 -42.45 -1.67
C ILE A 627 -16.92 -41.80 -2.03
N LYS A 628 -17.14 -41.53 -3.32
CA LYS A 628 -18.39 -40.99 -3.87
C LYS A 628 -19.14 -42.05 -4.68
N GLU A 629 -20.46 -42.09 -4.57
CA GLU A 629 -21.35 -42.86 -5.45
C GLU A 629 -22.49 -41.93 -5.92
N ASN A 630 -22.60 -41.70 -7.24
CA ASN A 630 -23.49 -40.68 -7.83
C ASN A 630 -23.34 -39.30 -7.14
N ASP A 631 -22.09 -38.84 -7.02
CA ASP A 631 -21.67 -37.59 -6.33
C ASP A 631 -21.96 -37.49 -4.82
N VAL A 632 -22.62 -38.48 -4.21
CA VAL A 632 -22.84 -38.55 -2.75
C VAL A 632 -21.65 -39.20 -2.06
N VAL A 633 -21.09 -38.55 -1.03
CA VAL A 633 -20.03 -39.13 -0.19
C VAL A 633 -20.61 -40.24 0.69
N ILE A 634 -20.25 -41.49 0.38
CA ILE A 634 -20.75 -42.70 1.07
C ILE A 634 -19.78 -43.26 2.12
N GLY A 635 -18.53 -42.78 2.16
CA GLY A 635 -17.55 -43.17 3.19
C GLY A 635 -16.13 -42.66 2.93
N PRO A 636 -15.19 -42.90 3.87
CA PRO A 636 -13.77 -42.56 3.69
C PRO A 636 -12.99 -43.59 2.86
N TYR A 637 -11.99 -43.15 2.11
CA TYR A 637 -10.99 -44.03 1.48
C TYR A 637 -10.02 -44.63 2.52
N PHE A 638 -9.62 -45.88 2.35
CA PHE A 638 -8.65 -46.56 3.22
C PHE A 638 -7.43 -47.08 2.43
N PRO A 639 -6.19 -46.86 2.91
CA PRO A 639 -5.80 -46.16 4.14
C PRO A 639 -5.47 -44.66 3.92
N SER A 640 -6.29 -43.73 4.42
CA SER A 640 -6.05 -42.27 4.29
C SER A 640 -6.14 -41.48 5.61
N ARG A 641 -5.81 -42.10 6.74
CA ARG A 641 -6.25 -41.66 8.08
C ARG A 641 -5.34 -40.61 8.75
N LEU A 642 -5.93 -39.49 9.19
CA LEU A 642 -5.27 -38.45 9.99
C LEU A 642 -6.18 -38.01 11.14
N ILE A 643 -5.71 -38.02 12.39
CA ILE A 643 -6.07 -36.98 13.37
C ILE A 643 -5.08 -36.88 14.56
N ARG A 644 -4.83 -35.64 15.03
CA ARG A 644 -5.11 -35.09 16.39
C ARG A 644 -3.99 -34.21 16.95
N LYS A 645 -4.37 -33.12 17.64
CA LYS A 645 -3.66 -32.63 18.82
C LYS A 645 -3.84 -33.62 19.99
N ASN A 646 -3.18 -34.78 19.87
CA ASN A 646 -2.73 -35.73 20.91
C ASN A 646 -3.34 -37.16 21.07
N GLY A 647 -4.37 -37.62 20.34
CA GLY A 647 -4.85 -39.03 20.45
C GLY A 647 -4.57 -39.99 19.28
N LYS A 648 -4.01 -39.49 18.16
CA LYS A 648 -3.29 -40.16 17.04
C LYS A 648 -3.92 -41.33 16.25
N SER A 649 -3.99 -41.17 14.92
CA SER A 649 -3.46 -42.11 13.88
C SER A 649 -3.73 -41.58 12.44
N ILE A 650 -2.90 -41.77 11.40
CA ILE A 650 -1.52 -42.30 11.28
C ILE A 650 -0.79 -41.87 9.97
N VAL A 651 0.45 -41.37 10.12
CA VAL A 651 1.71 -41.69 9.40
C VAL A 651 1.73 -42.00 7.88
N ILE A 652 2.24 -41.02 7.11
CA ILE A 652 3.39 -41.02 6.16
C ILE A 652 3.93 -42.40 5.65
N PRO A 653 4.09 -42.63 4.33
CA PRO A 653 4.53 -43.91 3.75
C PRO A 653 5.84 -44.51 4.27
N GLY A 654 5.87 -45.85 4.41
CA GLY A 654 7.05 -46.64 4.77
C GLY A 654 6.79 -47.82 5.73
N VAL A 655 5.58 -47.92 6.31
CA VAL A 655 5.25 -48.89 7.37
C VAL A 655 3.92 -49.59 7.07
N GLN A 656 3.90 -50.94 7.06
CA GLN A 656 2.65 -51.72 7.07
C GLN A 656 2.02 -51.74 8.47
N TYR A 657 0.68 -51.66 8.58
CA TYR A 657 0.00 -52.13 9.79
C TYR A 657 -1.43 -52.65 9.57
N THR A 658 -1.83 -53.58 10.43
CA THR A 658 -3.11 -54.31 10.43
C THR A 658 -4.21 -53.54 11.20
N PRO A 659 -5.48 -53.53 10.74
CA PRO A 659 -6.55 -52.74 11.38
C PRO A 659 -6.93 -53.21 12.80
N LEU A 660 -7.17 -52.23 13.69
CA LEU A 660 -7.69 -52.47 15.03
C LEU A 660 -9.19 -52.82 15.00
N LYS A 661 -9.53 -54.06 15.34
CA LYS A 661 -10.92 -54.45 15.67
C LYS A 661 -11.38 -53.72 16.94
N LYS A 662 -12.61 -53.19 16.94
CA LYS A 662 -13.32 -52.79 18.18
C LYS A 662 -13.28 -53.96 19.17
N ARG A 663 -12.80 -53.73 20.39
CA ARG A 663 -13.24 -54.50 21.56
C ARG A 663 -14.49 -53.84 22.13
N LYS A 664 -15.41 -54.69 22.60
CA LYS A 664 -16.64 -54.29 23.30
C LYS A 664 -16.32 -53.72 24.67
#